data_AF-A0A1D6M2Q4-F1
#
_entry.id   AF-A0A1D6M2Q4-F1
#
_cell.length_a   1.000
_cell.length_b   1.000
_cell.length_c   1.000
_cell.angle_alpha   90.00
_cell.angle_beta   90.00
_cell.angle_gamma   90.00
#
_symmetry.space_group_name_H-M   'P 1'
#
loop_
_entity.id
_entity.type
_entity.pdbx_description
1 polymer ?
#
loop_
_entity_poly.entity_id
_entity_poly.type
_entity_poly.pdbx_seq_one_letter_code
_entity_poly.pdbx_strand_id
1 'polypeptide(L)'
;MSQKHFLSMFQFWSKRKSMTLLWKFFLETWDLFLEGRRTSFVCRDVFLLKRVAICLLLKYTRRFWSLGCLLEHDVNLPKPSTGEHTCPSCSVDSALSNKTSLDKELVESRLTSALSFVQSLQENNSSDCVRGPHLAKIEIERQRCLNGNPDNIKLMEALVQYLHRFGHLSCSASDVEIYLHMLSNNEISELLDEITRSFDASSISVNTLGSTITLFKVQELLGTSFTKPTSELEGIAKRMVDTFYKNLPLSNYLDPQESMYGEELLSMASSILVQLYWRTRDLGYLLEAILILEFGLTVRKYVWQYKVTLVHLYSYLGALPLAHKWYTTLEVKNILLESVLHHILPQMLNSPFLQQTADLVKDYLKFMDDHLKESADLTCLAYRHRTYSKVIEFVQFKDRLHHSMQYLSAKSDSVMLHLKQKADSLDEVESILESVSHGTKLVELSNEDSMVDLTFNEDLDARPWWTPTSSVNFLSEPFDESSTPASYRAKMCKHKSNEKDGLKLKDVERKSLVPRLVYLSTHGCVSFLRESESNGASSDVTASGEMKTLLDKYARSIGYSFDDALNFVLGISYGKKAVKDLAPDIVSWMNFAVFINAWNLCSNVSVIPGTDKSSPNSWWIVDNLVKICIDEQLADTNQILTSPGSNIPLLAWMVTEPISWHLLVIQSCMRSMAPQGKKKKKGGPSERPNTPHLQAIRSSVQCMTDTLQRVQKCLSEQMKPEEQALDMLVSHLQGTGAEGPGQIARILDESAAAASSEIGGRIAHSLEPWSRAGVMRRIVGAENETIAELMKICTSKLKLLASASASLSLVLH
;
A
#
# COMPACT_ATOMS: atom_id res chain seq x y z
N MET A 1 -29.56 1.15 -18.96
CA MET A 1 -28.13 0.77 -18.87
C MET A 1 -28.02 -0.70 -19.22
N SER A 2 -27.21 -1.07 -20.22
CA SER A 2 -27.29 -2.38 -20.88
C SER A 2 -26.55 -3.49 -20.13
N GLN A 3 -27.10 -4.70 -20.19
CA GLN A 3 -26.59 -5.98 -19.66
C GLN A 3 -25.09 -6.25 -19.90
N LYS A 4 -24.47 -5.60 -20.89
CA LYS A 4 -23.04 -5.75 -21.18
C LYS A 4 -22.11 -5.24 -20.08
N HIS A 5 -22.53 -4.27 -19.27
CA HIS A 5 -21.74 -3.76 -18.14
C HIS A 5 -21.74 -4.68 -16.90
N PHE A 6 -22.77 -5.52 -16.75
CA PHE A 6 -22.86 -6.45 -15.62
C PHE A 6 -22.01 -7.71 -15.83
N LEU A 7 -21.79 -8.10 -17.10
CA LEU A 7 -20.95 -9.24 -17.47
C LEU A 7 -19.44 -8.99 -17.31
N SER A 8 -18.95 -7.77 -17.55
CA SER A 8 -17.50 -7.48 -17.38
C SER A 8 -17.07 -7.42 -15.92
N MET A 9 -17.97 -6.98 -15.03
CA MET A 9 -17.75 -6.97 -13.58
C MET A 9 -17.67 -8.40 -13.00
N PHE A 10 -18.26 -9.39 -13.68
CA PHE A 10 -18.31 -10.79 -13.26
C PHE A 10 -17.11 -11.63 -13.71
N GLN A 11 -16.44 -11.29 -14.82
CA GLN A 11 -15.18 -11.95 -15.21
C GLN A 11 -14.06 -11.73 -14.17
N PHE A 12 -14.11 -10.62 -13.43
CA PHE A 12 -13.18 -10.31 -12.33
C PHE A 12 -13.30 -11.28 -11.13
N TRP A 13 -14.48 -11.86 -10.89
CA TRP A 13 -14.76 -12.72 -9.72
C TRP A 13 -14.70 -14.22 -10.01
N SER A 14 -14.44 -14.63 -11.26
CA SER A 14 -14.42 -16.02 -11.70
C SER A 14 -13.24 -16.86 -11.14
N LYS A 15 -12.31 -16.28 -10.38
CA LYS A 15 -11.15 -17.00 -9.81
C LYS A 15 -11.34 -17.53 -8.38
N ARG A 16 -12.46 -17.28 -7.69
CA ARG A 16 -12.75 -17.84 -6.35
C ARG A 16 -13.91 -18.87 -6.40
N LYS A 17 -13.61 -20.13 -6.02
CA LYS A 17 -14.49 -21.32 -6.06
C LYS A 17 -15.84 -21.19 -5.32
N SER A 18 -16.04 -20.15 -4.50
CA SER A 18 -17.23 -20.00 -3.65
C SER A 18 -18.47 -19.48 -4.39
N MET A 19 -18.32 -18.80 -5.54
CA MET A 19 -19.45 -18.26 -6.31
C MET A 19 -20.03 -19.21 -7.37
N THR A 20 -19.28 -20.24 -7.78
CA THR A 20 -19.74 -21.22 -8.80
C THR A 20 -20.91 -22.07 -8.32
N LEU A 21 -20.98 -22.34 -7.00
CA LEU A 21 -22.12 -23.00 -6.35
C LEU A 21 -23.37 -22.11 -6.32
N LEU A 22 -23.19 -20.82 -6.08
CA LEU A 22 -24.28 -19.82 -6.11
C LEU A 22 -24.80 -19.60 -7.53
N TRP A 23 -23.94 -19.64 -8.55
CA TRP A 23 -24.34 -19.52 -9.95
C TRP A 23 -25.06 -20.76 -10.48
N LYS A 24 -24.62 -21.97 -10.11
CA LYS A 24 -25.34 -23.22 -10.43
C LYS A 24 -26.72 -23.25 -9.78
N PHE A 25 -26.83 -22.72 -8.56
CA PHE A 25 -28.10 -22.50 -7.88
C PHE A 25 -28.99 -21.44 -8.57
N PHE A 26 -28.40 -20.38 -9.13
CA PHE A 26 -29.12 -19.30 -9.83
C PHE A 26 -29.61 -19.72 -11.23
N LEU A 27 -28.82 -20.47 -12.00
CA LEU A 27 -29.22 -21.01 -13.30
C LEU A 27 -30.31 -22.08 -13.17
N GLU A 28 -30.17 -23.02 -12.21
CA GLU A 28 -31.18 -24.04 -11.96
C GLU A 28 -32.51 -23.45 -11.42
N THR A 29 -32.48 -22.29 -10.76
CA THR A 29 -33.70 -21.59 -10.31
C THR A 29 -34.29 -20.66 -11.38
N TRP A 30 -33.48 -20.14 -12.31
CA TRP A 30 -33.92 -19.31 -13.43
C TRP A 30 -34.56 -20.13 -14.56
N ASP A 31 -34.01 -21.31 -14.88
CA ASP A 31 -34.61 -22.23 -15.87
C ASP A 31 -35.98 -22.77 -15.40
N LEU A 32 -36.13 -23.01 -14.09
CA LEU A 32 -37.43 -23.36 -13.48
C LEU A 32 -38.47 -22.22 -13.55
N PHE A 33 -38.04 -20.97 -13.71
CA PHE A 33 -38.92 -19.81 -13.81
C PHE A 33 -39.47 -19.62 -15.23
N LEU A 34 -38.77 -20.11 -16.26
CA LEU A 34 -39.19 -20.06 -17.66
C LEU A 34 -40.10 -21.22 -18.08
N GLU A 35 -39.92 -22.43 -17.52
CA GLU A 35 -40.77 -23.60 -17.80
C GLU A 35 -42.05 -23.67 -16.93
N GLY A 36 -42.23 -22.76 -15.98
CA GLY A 36 -43.31 -22.78 -14.99
C GLY A 36 -44.70 -22.29 -15.44
N ARG A 37 -44.99 -22.18 -16.75
CA ARG A 37 -46.39 -22.06 -17.20
C ARG A 37 -46.89 -23.41 -17.72
N ARG A 38 -47.70 -24.05 -16.87
CA ARG A 38 -48.42 -25.33 -17.04
C ARG A 38 -47.61 -26.57 -16.69
N THR A 39 -47.77 -27.07 -15.47
CA THR A 39 -48.58 -28.27 -15.18
C THR A 39 -48.33 -28.73 -13.74
N SER A 40 -49.40 -28.77 -12.96
CA SER A 40 -49.46 -29.38 -11.64
C SER A 40 -49.57 -30.90 -11.79
N PHE A 41 -48.55 -31.67 -11.40
CA PHE A 41 -48.66 -32.94 -10.65
C PHE A 41 -47.34 -33.72 -10.53
N VAL A 42 -46.27 -33.37 -11.27
CA VAL A 42 -44.98 -34.10 -11.23
C VAL A 42 -44.01 -33.57 -10.17
N CYS A 43 -44.29 -32.43 -9.55
CA CYS A 43 -43.36 -31.79 -8.60
C CYS A 43 -43.24 -32.46 -7.22
N ARG A 44 -44.09 -33.42 -6.83
CA ARG A 44 -44.05 -33.99 -5.46
C ARG A 44 -42.90 -34.97 -5.26
N ASP A 45 -42.60 -35.79 -6.27
CA ASP A 45 -41.51 -36.77 -6.20
C ASP A 45 -40.13 -36.13 -6.39
N VAL A 46 -40.04 -35.08 -7.21
CA VAL A 46 -38.82 -34.26 -7.34
C VAL A 46 -38.54 -33.48 -6.05
N PHE A 47 -39.57 -33.06 -5.30
CA PHE A 47 -39.40 -32.41 -4.00
C PHE A 47 -38.98 -33.40 -2.91
N LEU A 48 -39.44 -34.65 -2.97
CA LEU A 48 -38.98 -35.72 -2.06
C LEU A 48 -37.54 -36.13 -2.37
N LEU A 49 -37.17 -36.28 -3.64
CA LEU A 49 -35.80 -36.57 -4.07
C LEU A 49 -34.85 -35.42 -3.71
N LYS A 50 -35.28 -34.16 -3.90
CA LYS A 50 -34.53 -32.97 -3.45
C LYS A 50 -34.44 -32.89 -1.92
N ARG A 51 -35.46 -33.26 -1.16
CA ARG A 51 -35.37 -33.34 0.31
C ARG A 51 -34.48 -34.48 0.78
N VAL A 52 -34.47 -35.63 0.12
CA VAL A 52 -33.55 -36.73 0.44
C VAL A 52 -32.13 -36.35 0.06
N ALA A 53 -31.91 -35.73 -1.10
CA ALA A 53 -30.61 -35.21 -1.52
C ALA A 53 -30.13 -34.06 -0.61
N ILE A 54 -31.00 -33.15 -0.17
CA ILE A 54 -30.69 -32.07 0.78
C ILE A 54 -30.51 -32.63 2.18
N CYS A 55 -31.24 -33.65 2.63
CA CYS A 55 -31.02 -34.31 3.91
C CYS A 55 -29.75 -35.16 3.90
N LEU A 56 -29.38 -35.76 2.76
CA LEU A 56 -28.10 -36.44 2.57
C LEU A 56 -26.97 -35.41 2.50
N LEU A 57 -27.11 -34.32 1.73
CA LEU A 57 -26.18 -33.19 1.71
C LEU A 57 -26.05 -32.53 3.09
N LEU A 58 -27.13 -32.38 3.86
CA LEU A 58 -27.11 -31.85 5.23
C LEU A 58 -26.56 -32.86 6.24
N LYS A 59 -26.69 -34.17 6.00
CA LYS A 59 -25.97 -35.21 6.77
C LYS A 59 -24.48 -35.24 6.41
N TYR A 60 -24.13 -35.01 5.15
CA TYR A 60 -22.76 -34.96 4.64
C TYR A 60 -22.07 -33.66 5.08
N THR A 61 -22.76 -32.52 5.03
CA THR A 61 -22.26 -31.25 5.56
C THR A 61 -22.33 -31.22 7.08
N ARG A 62 -23.30 -31.82 7.79
CA ARG A 62 -23.18 -31.98 9.26
C ARG A 62 -22.06 -32.93 9.67
N ARG A 63 -21.71 -33.96 8.89
CA ARG A 63 -20.54 -34.80 9.18
C ARG A 63 -19.22 -34.13 8.86
N PHE A 64 -19.14 -33.32 7.80
CA PHE A 64 -17.96 -32.51 7.49
C PHE A 64 -17.82 -31.28 8.39
N TRP A 65 -18.92 -30.63 8.74
CA TRP A 65 -19.00 -29.47 9.65
C TRP A 65 -18.84 -29.91 11.10
N SER A 66 -19.35 -31.09 11.51
CA SER A 66 -19.05 -31.62 12.85
C SER A 66 -17.67 -32.29 12.93
N LEU A 67 -17.00 -32.61 11.82
CA LEU A 67 -15.56 -32.92 11.86
C LEU A 67 -14.74 -31.61 11.90
N GLY A 68 -15.13 -30.62 11.10
CA GLY A 68 -14.53 -29.27 11.11
C GLY A 68 -14.60 -28.62 12.49
N CYS A 69 -15.78 -28.51 13.10
CA CYS A 69 -15.92 -27.85 14.41
C CYS A 69 -15.51 -28.72 15.62
N LEU A 70 -15.11 -29.98 15.44
CA LEU A 70 -14.43 -30.77 16.48
C LEU A 70 -12.91 -30.84 16.28
N LEU A 71 -12.39 -30.36 15.14
CA LEU A 71 -10.98 -30.37 14.77
C LEU A 71 -10.42 -28.96 14.43
N GLU A 72 -11.27 -27.93 14.41
CA GLU A 72 -10.91 -26.51 14.49
C GLU A 72 -10.38 -26.23 15.90
N HIS A 73 -9.22 -26.80 16.21
CA HIS A 73 -8.22 -25.96 16.85
C HIS A 73 -7.86 -24.88 15.83
N ASP A 74 -7.85 -23.63 16.28
CA ASP A 74 -7.30 -22.50 15.53
C ASP A 74 -6.11 -22.94 14.71
N VAL A 75 -6.04 -22.47 13.46
CA VAL A 75 -4.91 -22.66 12.55
C VAL A 75 -3.67 -22.04 13.19
N ASN A 76 -3.08 -22.76 14.13
CA ASN A 76 -1.75 -22.58 14.65
C ASN A 76 -0.84 -23.27 13.64
N LEU A 77 -0.09 -22.47 12.88
CA LEU A 77 1.06 -22.98 12.14
C LEU A 77 1.93 -23.83 13.09
N PRO A 78 2.38 -25.02 12.68
CA PRO A 78 3.30 -25.78 13.52
C PRO A 78 4.58 -24.95 13.72
N LYS A 79 4.99 -24.80 14.99
CA LYS A 79 6.34 -24.34 15.30
C LYS A 79 7.33 -25.35 14.71
N PRO A 80 8.40 -24.90 14.02
CA PRO A 80 9.43 -25.79 13.52
C PRO A 80 10.04 -26.57 14.69
N SER A 81 10.12 -27.88 14.55
CA SER A 81 10.81 -28.75 15.48
C SER A 81 12.32 -28.59 15.29
N THR A 82 12.90 -27.56 15.91
CA THR A 82 14.26 -27.50 16.49
C THR A 82 14.61 -26.06 16.88
N GLY A 83 14.89 -25.83 18.17
CA GLY A 83 15.68 -24.69 18.68
C GLY A 83 14.99 -23.33 18.78
N GLU A 84 14.71 -22.90 20.02
CA GLU A 84 14.54 -21.52 20.51
C GLU A 84 14.19 -20.41 19.50
N HIS A 85 12.92 -20.15 19.17
CA HIS A 85 12.47 -18.79 18.79
C HIS A 85 10.96 -18.61 19.04
N THR A 86 10.61 -17.66 19.90
CA THR A 86 9.23 -17.28 20.25
C THR A 86 8.74 -16.22 19.26
N CYS A 87 7.73 -16.52 18.46
CA CYS A 87 6.97 -15.51 17.70
C CYS A 87 5.62 -15.27 18.43
N PRO A 88 5.25 -14.02 18.73
CA PRO A 88 3.98 -13.71 19.38
C PRO A 88 2.92 -13.31 18.34
N SER A 89 1.82 -14.07 18.28
CA SER A 89 0.54 -13.55 17.80
C SER A 89 -0.60 -14.36 18.44
N CYS A 90 -1.54 -13.63 19.04
CA CYS A 90 -2.81 -14.07 19.64
C CYS A 90 -2.70 -14.81 20.99
N SER A 91 -2.51 -14.02 22.06
CA SER A 91 -2.92 -14.38 23.41
C SER A 91 -4.40 -14.01 23.62
N VAL A 92 -5.31 -14.89 23.22
CA VAL A 92 -6.57 -15.10 23.94
C VAL A 92 -6.80 -16.61 23.83
N ASP A 93 -7.14 -17.25 24.95
CA ASP A 93 -7.42 -18.69 25.14
C ASP A 93 -6.36 -19.51 25.88
N SER A 94 -5.88 -19.00 27.01
CA SER A 94 -5.30 -19.84 28.07
C SER A 94 -6.35 -20.46 29.01
N ALA A 95 -7.62 -20.57 28.59
CA ALA A 95 -8.71 -21.07 29.45
C ALA A 95 -9.51 -22.27 28.87
N LEU A 96 -9.09 -22.88 27.75
CA LEU A 96 -9.79 -24.03 27.17
C LEU A 96 -8.88 -25.21 26.78
N SER A 97 -7.72 -25.39 27.42
CA SER A 97 -6.85 -26.56 27.15
C SER A 97 -7.24 -27.84 27.92
N ASN A 98 -8.45 -27.92 28.46
CA ASN A 98 -8.94 -29.10 29.18
C ASN A 98 -10.10 -29.77 28.42
N LYS A 99 -9.83 -30.40 27.26
CA LYS A 99 -10.76 -31.35 26.63
C LYS A 99 -10.03 -32.53 25.97
N THR A 100 -10.06 -33.68 26.67
CA THR A 100 -10.11 -35.07 26.15
C THR A 100 -9.40 -35.36 24.82
N SER A 101 -8.15 -35.81 24.87
CA SER A 101 -7.47 -36.43 23.72
C SER A 101 -8.21 -37.73 23.34
N LEU A 102 -8.79 -37.77 22.14
CA LEU A 102 -9.28 -39.02 21.54
C LEU A 102 -8.14 -40.05 21.47
N ASP A 103 -8.47 -41.32 21.68
CA ASP A 103 -7.51 -42.41 21.57
C ASP A 103 -6.92 -42.50 20.16
N LYS A 104 -5.60 -42.69 20.05
CA LYS A 104 -4.86 -42.68 18.78
C LYS A 104 -5.34 -43.78 17.82
N GLU A 105 -5.70 -44.94 18.36
CA GLU A 105 -6.24 -46.05 17.57
C GLU A 105 -7.59 -45.69 16.95
N LEU A 106 -8.44 -44.98 17.69
CA LEU A 106 -9.73 -44.53 17.20
C LEU A 106 -9.56 -43.47 16.10
N VAL A 107 -8.60 -42.56 16.24
CA VAL A 107 -8.26 -41.57 15.21
C VAL A 107 -7.79 -42.26 13.92
N GLU A 108 -6.86 -43.21 14.01
CA GLU A 108 -6.35 -43.92 12.83
C GLU A 108 -7.41 -44.78 12.15
N SER A 109 -8.29 -45.44 12.93
CA SER A 109 -9.43 -46.19 12.39
C SER A 109 -10.37 -45.28 11.58
N ARG A 110 -10.64 -44.06 12.08
CA ARG A 110 -11.49 -43.08 11.39
C ARG A 110 -10.81 -42.53 10.14
N LEU A 111 -9.52 -42.20 10.19
CA LEU A 111 -8.75 -41.72 9.04
C LEU A 111 -8.65 -42.79 7.95
N THR A 112 -8.47 -44.06 8.32
CA THR A 112 -8.47 -45.18 7.38
C THR A 112 -9.84 -45.37 6.73
N SER A 113 -10.93 -45.28 7.49
CA SER A 113 -12.29 -45.32 6.93
C SER A 113 -12.60 -44.12 6.04
N ALA A 114 -12.04 -42.95 6.33
CA ALA A 114 -12.17 -41.77 5.48
C ALA A 114 -11.40 -41.95 4.18
N LEU A 115 -10.18 -42.50 4.24
CA LEU A 115 -9.35 -42.77 3.08
C LEU A 115 -10.01 -43.78 2.13
N SER A 116 -10.57 -44.86 2.66
CA SER A 116 -11.28 -45.86 1.83
C SER A 116 -12.51 -45.26 1.14
N PHE A 117 -13.25 -44.40 1.84
CA PHE A 117 -14.35 -43.66 1.24
C PHE A 117 -13.87 -42.72 0.13
N VAL A 118 -12.80 -41.95 0.36
CA VAL A 118 -12.21 -41.05 -0.65
C VAL A 118 -11.70 -41.83 -1.86
N GLN A 119 -11.06 -42.99 -1.66
CA GLN A 119 -10.63 -43.87 -2.75
C GLN A 119 -11.82 -44.36 -3.56
N SER A 120 -12.92 -44.77 -2.92
CA SER A 120 -14.15 -45.13 -3.63
C SER A 120 -14.72 -43.95 -4.45
N LEU A 121 -14.56 -42.71 -4.00
CA LEU A 121 -14.96 -41.53 -4.78
C LEU A 121 -14.01 -41.27 -5.97
N GLN A 122 -12.73 -41.61 -5.85
CA GLN A 122 -11.76 -41.50 -6.95
C GLN A 122 -12.04 -42.56 -8.02
N GLU A 123 -12.40 -43.78 -7.62
CA GLU A 123 -12.72 -44.90 -8.52
C GLU A 123 -14.08 -44.73 -9.23
N ASN A 124 -15.09 -44.24 -8.52
CA ASN A 124 -16.45 -44.08 -9.07
C ASN A 124 -16.59 -42.87 -10.02
N ASN A 125 -15.69 -41.89 -9.95
CA ASN A 125 -15.68 -40.76 -10.87
C ASN A 125 -14.80 -41.08 -12.08
N SER A 126 -15.40 -41.54 -13.16
CA SER A 126 -14.71 -41.83 -14.43
C SER A 126 -14.18 -40.60 -15.17
N SER A 127 -14.51 -39.37 -14.72
CA SER A 127 -14.00 -38.14 -15.33
C SER A 127 -12.72 -37.68 -14.61
N ASP A 128 -11.64 -37.51 -15.38
CA ASP A 128 -10.33 -37.03 -14.91
C ASP A 128 -10.33 -35.63 -14.27
N CYS A 129 -11.47 -34.94 -14.25
CA CYS A 129 -11.58 -33.52 -13.94
C CYS A 129 -11.91 -33.18 -12.47
N VAL A 130 -12.18 -34.16 -11.59
CA VAL A 130 -12.63 -33.88 -10.21
C VAL A 130 -11.45 -33.80 -9.24
N ARG A 131 -11.04 -32.59 -8.86
CA ARG A 131 -9.92 -32.35 -7.92
C ARG A 131 -10.20 -32.68 -6.46
N GLY A 132 -11.45 -32.50 -6.01
CA GLY A 132 -11.85 -32.56 -4.59
C GLY A 132 -11.42 -33.85 -3.87
N PRO A 133 -11.71 -35.05 -4.41
CA PRO A 133 -11.28 -36.31 -3.81
C PRO A 133 -9.75 -36.46 -3.71
N HIS A 134 -8.98 -35.86 -4.61
CA HIS A 134 -7.52 -35.92 -4.53
C HIS A 134 -6.99 -34.98 -3.45
N LEU A 135 -7.54 -33.77 -3.31
CA LEU A 135 -7.22 -32.87 -2.19
C LEU A 135 -7.62 -33.47 -0.85
N ALA A 136 -8.76 -34.16 -0.78
CA ALA A 136 -9.18 -34.86 0.44
C ALA A 136 -8.18 -35.95 0.86
N LYS A 137 -7.56 -36.66 -0.10
CA LYS A 137 -6.49 -37.63 0.21
C LYS A 137 -5.28 -36.92 0.84
N ILE A 138 -4.86 -35.78 0.31
CA ILE A 138 -3.75 -34.98 0.86
C ILE A 138 -4.08 -34.49 2.28
N GLU A 139 -5.30 -34.00 2.51
CA GLU A 139 -5.75 -33.58 3.85
C GLU A 139 -5.77 -34.75 4.85
N ILE A 140 -6.20 -35.94 4.44
CA ILE A 140 -6.20 -37.12 5.32
C ILE A 140 -4.78 -37.49 5.73
N GLU A 141 -3.82 -37.51 4.79
CA GLU A 141 -2.42 -37.77 5.13
C GLU A 141 -1.82 -36.66 6.00
N ARG A 142 -2.17 -35.39 5.74
CA ARG A 142 -1.81 -34.26 6.63
C ARG A 142 -2.28 -34.48 8.06
N GLN A 143 -3.53 -34.91 8.25
CA GLN A 143 -4.09 -35.19 9.57
C GLN A 143 -3.40 -36.39 10.24
N ARG A 144 -2.95 -37.39 9.49
CA ARG A 144 -2.12 -38.49 10.03
C ARG A 144 -0.77 -38.00 10.54
N CYS A 145 -0.11 -37.11 9.79
CA CYS A 145 1.16 -36.50 10.21
C CYS A 145 1.00 -35.73 11.54
N LEU A 146 -0.06 -34.92 11.66
CA LEU A 146 -0.33 -34.14 12.88
C LEU A 146 -0.64 -35.00 14.11
N ASN A 147 -1.18 -36.22 13.93
CA ASN A 147 -1.56 -37.12 15.02
C ASN A 147 -0.47 -38.11 15.44
N GLY A 148 0.78 -37.92 14.98
CA GLY A 148 1.95 -38.62 15.50
C GLY A 148 2.45 -39.78 14.64
N ASN A 149 2.12 -39.82 13.35
CA ASN A 149 2.85 -40.63 12.37
C ASN A 149 3.84 -39.73 11.62
N PRO A 150 5.12 -39.67 12.02
CA PRO A 150 6.07 -38.65 11.55
C PRO A 150 6.58 -38.88 10.12
N ASP A 151 6.17 -39.97 9.48
CA ASP A 151 6.64 -40.31 8.13
C ASP A 151 5.79 -39.61 7.07
N ASN A 152 6.32 -38.51 6.51
CA ASN A 152 5.67 -37.70 5.49
C ASN A 152 5.67 -38.36 4.10
N ILE A 153 6.24 -39.56 3.93
CA ILE A 153 6.31 -40.25 2.62
C ILE A 153 4.93 -40.32 1.95
N LYS A 154 3.88 -40.71 2.68
CA LYS A 154 2.53 -40.82 2.10
C LYS A 154 1.93 -39.47 1.72
N LEU A 155 2.25 -38.41 2.46
CA LEU A 155 1.85 -37.06 2.13
C LEU A 155 2.55 -36.58 0.86
N MET A 156 3.86 -36.82 0.75
CA MET A 156 4.65 -36.52 -0.45
C MET A 156 4.14 -37.29 -1.67
N GLU A 157 3.88 -38.59 -1.55
CA GLU A 157 3.29 -39.41 -2.62
C GLU A 157 1.93 -38.85 -3.07
N ALA A 158 1.08 -38.45 -2.13
CA ALA A 158 -0.22 -37.85 -2.45
C ALA A 158 -0.07 -36.50 -3.18
N LEU A 159 0.91 -35.67 -2.79
CA LEU A 159 1.24 -34.40 -3.46
C LEU A 159 1.78 -34.61 -4.87
N VAL A 160 2.72 -35.53 -5.06
CA VAL A 160 3.27 -35.87 -6.39
C VAL A 160 2.16 -36.38 -7.31
N GLN A 161 1.31 -37.30 -6.82
CA GLN A 161 0.17 -37.81 -7.59
C GLN A 161 -0.80 -36.70 -7.98
N TYR A 162 -1.06 -35.74 -7.09
CA TYR A 162 -1.91 -34.59 -7.38
C TYR A 162 -1.31 -33.70 -8.46
N LEU A 163 -0.03 -33.34 -8.34
CA LEU A 163 0.66 -32.47 -9.26
C LEU A 163 0.90 -33.13 -10.62
N HIS A 164 1.09 -34.44 -10.68
CA HIS A 164 1.14 -35.17 -11.94
C HIS A 164 -0.20 -35.07 -12.69
N ARG A 165 -1.32 -35.20 -11.98
CA ARG A 165 -2.66 -35.17 -12.60
C ARG A 165 -3.15 -33.75 -12.92
N PHE A 166 -2.90 -32.80 -12.04
CA PHE A 166 -3.48 -31.45 -12.10
C PHE A 166 -2.45 -30.34 -12.25
N GLY A 167 -1.14 -30.61 -12.24
CA GLY A 167 -0.09 -29.59 -12.23
C GLY A 167 -0.13 -28.61 -13.39
N HIS A 168 -0.71 -29.00 -14.52
CA HIS A 168 -0.92 -28.11 -15.66
C HIS A 168 -1.99 -27.01 -15.42
N LEU A 169 -2.83 -27.14 -14.39
CA LEU A 169 -3.87 -26.17 -14.06
C LEU A 169 -3.32 -25.00 -13.25
N SER A 170 -3.77 -23.79 -13.54
CA SER A 170 -3.27 -22.54 -12.93
C SER A 170 -3.46 -22.45 -11.41
N CYS A 171 -4.42 -23.20 -10.86
CA CYS A 171 -4.75 -23.24 -9.44
C CYS A 171 -3.94 -24.24 -8.63
N SER A 172 -3.18 -25.12 -9.28
CA SER A 172 -2.59 -26.29 -8.61
C SER A 172 -1.56 -25.91 -7.56
N ALA A 173 -0.75 -24.87 -7.80
CA ALA A 173 0.16 -24.33 -6.79
C ALA A 173 -0.59 -23.84 -5.53
N SER A 174 -1.66 -23.05 -5.70
CA SER A 174 -2.47 -22.56 -4.58
C SER A 174 -3.26 -23.66 -3.87
N ASP A 175 -3.68 -24.70 -4.59
CA ASP A 175 -4.36 -25.85 -3.98
C ASP A 175 -3.42 -26.62 -3.02
N VAL A 176 -2.11 -26.65 -3.30
CA VAL A 176 -1.13 -27.40 -2.48
C VAL A 176 -0.38 -26.56 -1.44
N GLU A 177 -0.45 -25.24 -1.52
CA GLU A 177 0.31 -24.28 -0.71
C GLU A 177 0.33 -24.59 0.80
N ILE A 178 -0.85 -24.84 1.38
CA ILE A 178 -0.98 -25.11 2.83
C ILE A 178 -0.27 -26.40 3.27
N TYR A 179 -0.10 -27.36 2.37
CA TYR A 179 0.53 -28.65 2.64
C TYR A 179 2.04 -28.56 2.50
N LEU A 180 2.53 -27.73 1.58
CA LEU A 180 3.95 -27.50 1.34
C LEU A 180 4.66 -26.93 2.56
N HIS A 181 3.98 -26.11 3.37
CA HIS A 181 4.55 -25.52 4.59
C HIS A 181 4.82 -26.51 5.72
N MET A 182 4.35 -27.76 5.61
CA MET A 182 4.60 -28.80 6.60
C MET A 182 5.88 -29.61 6.33
N LEU A 183 6.40 -29.54 5.11
CA LEU A 183 7.57 -30.30 4.69
C LEU A 183 8.84 -29.59 5.15
N SER A 184 9.85 -30.37 5.52
CA SER A 184 11.22 -29.91 5.76
C SER A 184 11.90 -29.50 4.44
N ASN A 185 12.99 -28.73 4.54
CA ASN A 185 13.74 -28.29 3.35
C ASN A 185 14.26 -29.46 2.50
N ASN A 186 14.59 -30.60 3.12
CA ASN A 186 15.07 -31.79 2.41
C ASN A 186 13.93 -32.45 1.62
N GLU A 187 12.77 -32.64 2.25
CA GLU A 187 11.56 -33.19 1.62
C GLU A 187 11.05 -32.29 0.49
N ILE A 188 11.19 -30.96 0.65
CA ILE A 188 10.90 -29.99 -0.41
C ILE A 188 11.81 -30.20 -1.62
N SER A 189 13.12 -30.37 -1.41
CA SER A 189 14.05 -30.62 -2.52
C SER A 189 13.72 -31.91 -3.25
N GLU A 190 13.43 -32.98 -2.49
CA GLU A 190 13.04 -34.28 -3.05
C GLU A 190 11.72 -34.20 -3.84
N LEU A 191 10.72 -33.49 -3.31
CA LEU A 191 9.45 -33.23 -4.01
C LEU A 191 9.68 -32.49 -5.33
N LEU A 192 10.50 -31.43 -5.32
CA LEU A 192 10.81 -30.65 -6.52
C LEU A 192 11.57 -31.47 -7.56
N ASP A 193 12.51 -32.31 -7.14
CA ASP A 193 13.25 -33.20 -8.03
C ASP A 193 12.34 -34.26 -8.66
N GLU A 194 11.42 -34.84 -7.88
CA GLU A 194 10.43 -35.81 -8.35
C GLU A 194 9.48 -35.19 -9.39
N ILE A 195 8.97 -34.00 -9.09
CA ILE A 195 8.11 -33.25 -10.01
C ILE A 195 8.87 -32.91 -11.29
N THR A 196 10.12 -32.44 -11.18
CA THR A 196 10.94 -32.05 -12.34
C THR A 196 11.25 -33.25 -13.23
N ARG A 197 11.54 -34.42 -12.66
CA ARG A 197 11.77 -35.66 -13.40
C ARG A 197 10.52 -36.17 -14.12
N SER A 198 9.33 -35.87 -13.59
CA SER A 198 8.06 -36.32 -14.16
C SER A 198 7.58 -35.49 -15.36
N PHE A 199 8.15 -34.31 -15.62
CA PHE A 199 7.73 -33.43 -16.71
C PHE A 199 8.66 -33.53 -17.92
N ASP A 200 8.15 -34.07 -19.03
CA ASP A 200 8.85 -34.07 -20.32
C ASP A 200 8.93 -32.66 -20.92
N ALA A 201 10.09 -32.01 -20.76
CA ALA A 201 10.38 -30.66 -21.24
C ALA A 201 10.52 -30.55 -22.78
N SER A 202 10.40 -31.66 -23.52
CA SER A 202 10.67 -31.75 -24.95
C SER A 202 9.49 -31.36 -25.85
N SER A 203 8.27 -31.24 -25.31
CA SER A 203 7.07 -30.92 -26.08
C SER A 203 6.50 -29.52 -25.77
N ILE A 204 6.23 -28.73 -26.82
CA ILE A 204 5.55 -27.43 -26.74
C ILE A 204 4.04 -27.71 -26.70
N SER A 205 3.48 -27.79 -25.49
CA SER A 205 2.04 -27.95 -25.28
C SER A 205 1.56 -27.03 -24.17
N VAL A 206 0.26 -26.71 -24.17
CA VAL A 206 -0.36 -25.91 -23.09
C VAL A 206 -0.18 -26.60 -21.73
N ASN A 207 -0.27 -27.93 -21.70
CA ASN A 207 -0.16 -28.68 -20.45
C ASN A 207 1.26 -28.71 -19.90
N THR A 208 2.27 -28.90 -20.76
CA THR A 208 3.68 -28.87 -20.35
C THR A 208 4.09 -27.48 -19.85
N LEU A 209 3.63 -26.43 -20.53
CA LEU A 209 3.82 -25.05 -20.08
C LEU A 209 3.13 -24.80 -18.72
N GLY A 210 1.88 -25.23 -18.56
CA GLY A 210 1.16 -25.10 -17.29
C GLY A 210 1.89 -25.80 -16.13
N SER A 211 2.42 -27.00 -16.37
CA SER A 211 3.19 -27.75 -15.38
C SER A 211 4.51 -27.06 -15.02
N THR A 212 5.22 -26.49 -16.01
CA THR A 212 6.44 -25.71 -15.78
C THR A 212 6.15 -24.45 -14.95
N ILE A 213 5.05 -23.76 -15.24
CA ILE A 213 4.62 -22.59 -14.46
C ILE A 213 4.30 -22.98 -13.01
N THR A 214 3.59 -24.10 -12.81
CA THR A 214 3.28 -24.60 -11.47
C THR A 214 4.55 -24.95 -10.69
N LEU A 215 5.56 -25.55 -11.34
CA LEU A 215 6.86 -25.81 -10.71
C LEU A 215 7.52 -24.50 -10.22
N PHE A 216 7.56 -23.47 -11.07
CA PHE A 216 8.09 -22.16 -10.68
C PHE A 216 7.31 -21.53 -9.54
N LYS A 217 5.97 -21.58 -9.58
CA LYS A 217 5.12 -21.07 -8.49
C LYS A 217 5.36 -21.80 -7.18
N VAL A 218 5.50 -23.13 -7.20
CA VAL A 218 5.82 -23.92 -6.00
C VAL A 218 7.19 -23.52 -5.46
N GLN A 219 8.19 -23.34 -6.31
CA GLN A 219 9.52 -22.86 -5.91
C GLN A 219 9.47 -21.46 -5.27
N GLU A 220 8.65 -20.55 -5.81
CA GLU A 220 8.42 -19.20 -5.28
C GLU A 220 7.69 -19.24 -3.93
N LEU A 221 6.59 -20.00 -3.81
CA LEU A 221 5.86 -20.20 -2.54
C LEU A 221 6.80 -20.75 -1.46
N LEU A 222 7.69 -21.66 -1.84
CA LEU A 222 8.71 -22.25 -0.96
C LEU A 222 9.94 -21.36 -0.75
N GLY A 223 10.00 -20.18 -1.38
CA GLY A 223 11.02 -19.17 -1.15
C GLY A 223 12.43 -19.66 -1.49
N THR A 224 12.53 -20.70 -2.31
CA THR A 224 13.81 -21.32 -2.71
C THR A 224 14.68 -20.37 -3.52
N SER A 225 14.10 -19.34 -4.14
CA SER A 225 14.86 -18.27 -4.81
C SER A 225 15.74 -17.48 -3.83
N PHE A 226 15.38 -17.38 -2.55
CA PHE A 226 16.15 -16.63 -1.55
C PHE A 226 17.45 -17.33 -1.13
N THR A 227 17.62 -18.63 -1.41
CA THR A 227 18.86 -19.36 -1.11
C THR A 227 19.79 -19.53 -2.31
N LYS A 228 19.28 -19.33 -3.53
CA LYS A 228 20.07 -19.48 -4.76
C LYS A 228 21.06 -18.34 -4.98
N PRO A 229 22.24 -18.59 -5.57
CA PRO A 229 23.20 -17.54 -5.94
C PRO A 229 22.66 -16.63 -7.06
N THR A 230 23.22 -15.42 -7.16
CA THR A 230 22.82 -14.37 -8.12
C THR A 230 22.83 -14.86 -9.57
N SER A 231 23.88 -15.57 -10.01
CA SER A 231 23.99 -16.08 -11.38
C SER A 231 22.92 -17.11 -11.73
N GLU A 232 22.51 -17.95 -10.77
CA GLU A 232 21.43 -18.91 -10.98
C GLU A 232 20.07 -18.20 -11.10
N LEU A 233 19.83 -17.16 -10.29
CA LEU A 233 18.62 -16.34 -10.38
C LEU A 233 18.50 -15.61 -11.71
N GLU A 234 19.59 -15.06 -12.24
CA GLU A 234 19.64 -14.48 -13.59
C GLU A 234 19.24 -15.52 -14.64
N GLY A 235 19.81 -16.72 -14.56
CA GLY A 235 19.50 -17.83 -15.46
C GLY A 235 18.02 -18.26 -15.37
N ILE A 236 17.42 -18.24 -14.19
CA ILE A 236 15.99 -18.54 -13.98
C ILE A 236 15.12 -17.45 -14.60
N ALA A 237 15.39 -16.17 -14.33
CA ALA A 237 14.62 -15.04 -14.89
C ALA A 237 14.67 -15.04 -16.42
N LYS A 238 15.87 -15.23 -16.99
CA LYS A 238 16.06 -15.38 -18.43
C LYS A 238 15.25 -16.54 -19.01
N ARG A 239 15.31 -17.72 -18.38
CA ARG A 239 14.54 -18.90 -18.81
C ARG A 239 13.03 -18.64 -18.79
N MET A 240 12.52 -17.93 -17.80
CA MET A 240 11.09 -17.56 -17.73
C MET A 240 10.67 -16.67 -18.91
N VAL A 241 11.47 -15.65 -19.24
CA VAL A 241 11.21 -14.76 -20.38
C VAL A 241 11.32 -15.49 -21.71
N ASP A 242 12.35 -16.31 -21.91
CA ASP A 242 12.51 -17.15 -23.11
C ASP A 242 11.34 -18.12 -23.28
N THR A 243 10.91 -18.74 -22.18
CA THR A 243 9.78 -19.68 -22.18
C THR A 243 8.48 -18.95 -22.54
N PHE A 244 8.26 -17.74 -22.02
CA PHE A 244 7.12 -16.92 -22.38
C PHE A 244 7.10 -16.62 -23.89
N TYR A 245 8.22 -16.11 -24.43
CA TYR A 245 8.29 -15.73 -25.84
C TYR A 245 8.09 -16.94 -26.78
N LYS A 246 8.78 -18.06 -26.53
CA LYS A 246 8.67 -19.28 -27.34
C LYS A 246 7.25 -19.87 -27.37
N ASN A 247 6.49 -19.68 -26.30
CA ASN A 247 5.12 -20.18 -26.18
C ASN A 247 4.05 -19.13 -26.54
N LEU A 248 4.45 -17.90 -26.89
CA LEU A 248 3.55 -16.84 -27.28
C LEU A 248 2.62 -17.21 -28.46
N PRO A 249 3.09 -17.95 -29.49
CA PRO A 249 2.23 -18.40 -30.59
C PRO A 249 1.05 -19.28 -30.17
N LEU A 250 1.15 -19.99 -29.04
CA LEU A 250 0.04 -20.79 -28.50
C LEU A 250 -1.16 -19.93 -28.12
N SER A 251 -0.99 -18.62 -27.95
CA SER A 251 -2.05 -17.69 -27.56
C SER A 251 -2.60 -16.88 -28.74
N ASN A 252 -2.17 -17.17 -29.98
CA ASN A 252 -2.58 -16.40 -31.17
C ASN A 252 -4.09 -16.45 -31.45
N TYR A 253 -4.74 -17.57 -31.12
CA TYR A 253 -6.16 -17.78 -31.34
C TYR A 253 -7.06 -17.24 -30.22
N LEU A 254 -6.49 -16.86 -29.07
CA LEU A 254 -7.24 -16.39 -27.90
C LEU A 254 -7.71 -14.96 -28.10
N ASP A 255 -8.89 -14.63 -27.54
CA ASP A 255 -9.38 -13.25 -27.51
C ASP A 255 -8.44 -12.35 -26.70
N PRO A 256 -8.20 -11.08 -27.08
CA PRO A 256 -7.32 -10.18 -26.32
C PRO A 256 -7.73 -9.99 -24.84
N GLN A 257 -9.00 -10.21 -24.50
CA GLN A 257 -9.51 -10.12 -23.13
C GLN A 257 -9.23 -11.39 -22.32
N GLU A 258 -9.07 -12.54 -22.97
CA GLU A 258 -8.77 -13.80 -22.30
C GLU A 258 -7.34 -13.83 -21.76
N SER A 259 -7.11 -14.62 -20.71
CA SER A 259 -5.77 -14.85 -20.17
C SER A 259 -4.93 -15.61 -21.18
N MET A 260 -3.71 -15.14 -21.41
CA MET A 260 -2.76 -15.80 -22.30
C MET A 260 -2.01 -16.90 -21.56
N TYR A 261 -1.55 -17.90 -22.31
CA TYR A 261 -0.67 -18.93 -21.75
C TYR A 261 0.68 -18.31 -21.39
N GLY A 262 1.20 -18.61 -20.21
CA GLY A 262 2.50 -18.11 -19.76
C GLY A 262 2.52 -16.69 -19.20
N GLU A 263 1.38 -15.97 -19.12
CA GLU A 263 1.36 -14.59 -18.61
C GLU A 263 1.98 -14.45 -17.19
N GLU A 264 1.89 -15.49 -16.37
CA GLU A 264 2.45 -15.46 -15.02
C GLU A 264 3.99 -15.49 -14.99
N LEU A 265 4.64 -15.95 -16.07
CA LEU A 265 6.11 -16.03 -16.15
C LEU A 265 6.77 -14.66 -16.07
N LEU A 266 6.19 -13.64 -16.70
CA LEU A 266 6.77 -12.29 -16.69
C LEU A 266 6.67 -11.64 -15.32
N SER A 267 5.57 -11.88 -14.57
CA SER A 267 5.46 -11.41 -13.19
C SER A 267 6.46 -12.10 -12.26
N MET A 268 6.66 -13.41 -12.42
CA MET A 268 7.66 -14.14 -11.63
C MET A 268 9.09 -13.72 -11.98
N ALA A 269 9.40 -13.50 -13.28
CA ALA A 269 10.69 -13.00 -13.71
C ALA A 269 10.98 -11.59 -13.15
N SER A 270 9.97 -10.70 -13.17
CA SER A 270 10.06 -9.37 -12.56
C SER A 270 10.33 -9.46 -11.05
N SER A 271 9.65 -10.37 -10.35
CA SER A 271 9.87 -10.64 -8.91
C SER A 271 11.33 -11.03 -8.61
N ILE A 272 11.92 -11.92 -9.43
CA ILE A 272 13.33 -12.33 -9.30
C ILE A 272 14.28 -11.16 -9.60
N LEU A 273 14.00 -10.33 -10.60
CA LEU A 273 14.85 -9.18 -10.94
C LEU A 273 14.82 -8.11 -9.85
N VAL A 274 13.69 -7.90 -9.19
CA VAL A 274 13.61 -7.04 -8.01
C VAL A 274 14.43 -7.63 -6.85
N GLN A 275 14.43 -8.95 -6.68
CA GLN A 275 15.29 -9.63 -5.71
C GLN A 275 16.79 -9.46 -6.04
N LEU A 276 17.16 -9.56 -7.32
CA LEU A 276 18.53 -9.31 -7.80
C LEU A 276 18.96 -7.87 -7.53
N TYR A 277 18.10 -6.88 -7.81
CA TYR A 277 18.34 -5.49 -7.43
C TYR A 277 18.53 -5.34 -5.91
N TRP A 278 17.68 -5.99 -5.10
CA TRP A 278 17.78 -5.88 -3.64
C TRP A 278 19.14 -6.38 -3.10
N ARG A 279 19.69 -7.44 -3.71
CA ARG A 279 20.98 -8.04 -3.36
C ARG A 279 22.19 -7.27 -3.88
N THR A 280 22.15 -6.84 -5.13
CA THR A 280 23.31 -6.28 -5.84
C THR A 280 23.35 -4.75 -5.80
N ARG A 281 22.20 -4.11 -5.60
CA ARG A 281 21.98 -2.67 -5.78
C ARG A 281 22.24 -2.15 -7.20
N ASP A 282 22.31 -3.05 -8.18
CA ASP A 282 22.45 -2.68 -9.58
C ASP A 282 21.08 -2.32 -10.19
N LEU A 283 20.93 -1.04 -10.52
CA LEU A 283 19.73 -0.46 -11.13
C LEU A 283 19.32 -1.18 -12.43
N GLY A 284 20.26 -1.78 -13.16
CA GLY A 284 19.99 -2.50 -14.39
C GLY A 284 18.92 -3.59 -14.23
N TYR A 285 18.92 -4.35 -13.12
CA TYR A 285 17.90 -5.37 -12.88
C TYR A 285 16.50 -4.77 -12.64
N LEU A 286 16.43 -3.64 -11.94
CA LEU A 286 15.16 -2.95 -11.70
C LEU A 286 14.57 -2.41 -13.02
N LEU A 287 15.42 -1.88 -13.89
CA LEU A 287 15.05 -1.45 -15.23
C LEU A 287 14.58 -2.62 -16.11
N GLU A 288 15.27 -3.77 -16.06
CA GLU A 288 14.82 -4.98 -16.75
C GLU A 288 13.46 -5.47 -16.23
N ALA A 289 13.24 -5.42 -14.91
CA ALA A 289 11.96 -5.77 -14.31
C ALA A 289 10.82 -4.91 -14.88
N ILE A 290 11.04 -3.60 -15.05
CA ILE A 290 10.07 -2.68 -15.67
C ILE A 290 9.88 -2.99 -17.15
N LEU A 291 10.97 -3.20 -17.90
CA LEU A 291 10.91 -3.48 -19.34
C LEU A 291 10.08 -4.72 -19.65
N ILE A 292 10.24 -5.79 -18.88
CA ILE A 292 9.50 -7.04 -19.06
C ILE A 292 8.00 -6.85 -18.81
N LEU A 293 7.62 -6.09 -17.78
CA LEU A 293 6.21 -5.83 -17.48
C LEU A 293 5.57 -4.91 -18.52
N GLU A 294 6.27 -3.86 -18.96
CA GLU A 294 5.81 -2.98 -20.05
C GLU A 294 5.69 -3.76 -21.36
N PHE A 295 6.62 -4.66 -21.67
CA PHE A 295 6.53 -5.57 -22.81
C PHE A 295 5.33 -6.52 -22.69
N GLY A 296 5.10 -7.09 -21.51
CA GLY A 296 3.91 -7.91 -21.26
C GLY A 296 2.61 -7.14 -21.48
N LEU A 297 2.58 -5.84 -21.13
CA LEU A 297 1.41 -4.98 -21.31
C LEU A 297 1.19 -4.51 -22.76
N THR A 298 2.22 -4.46 -23.60
CA THR A 298 2.04 -4.22 -25.04
C THR A 298 1.41 -5.43 -25.72
N VAL A 299 1.80 -6.64 -25.31
CA VAL A 299 1.16 -7.89 -25.74
C VAL A 299 -0.27 -8.00 -25.20
N ARG A 300 -0.47 -7.82 -23.88
CA ARG A 300 -1.78 -7.93 -23.22
C ARG A 300 -2.00 -6.80 -22.20
N LYS A 301 -2.87 -5.86 -22.58
CA LYS A 301 -3.14 -4.63 -21.80
C LYS A 301 -3.90 -4.82 -20.48
N TYR A 302 -4.49 -6.00 -20.25
CA TYR A 302 -5.42 -6.24 -19.13
C TYR A 302 -4.81 -6.99 -17.94
N VAL A 303 -3.50 -7.28 -17.96
CA VAL A 303 -2.84 -7.99 -16.86
C VAL A 303 -2.68 -7.05 -15.65
N TRP A 304 -3.54 -7.20 -14.66
CA TRP A 304 -3.54 -6.32 -13.48
C TRP A 304 -2.29 -6.50 -12.62
N GLN A 305 -1.72 -7.71 -12.55
CA GLN A 305 -0.51 -7.99 -11.78
C GLN A 305 0.67 -7.15 -12.27
N TYR A 306 0.82 -7.02 -13.60
CA TYR A 306 1.87 -6.19 -14.18
C TYR A 306 1.66 -4.72 -13.83
N LYS A 307 0.42 -4.23 -13.95
CA LYS A 307 0.06 -2.85 -13.62
C LYS A 307 0.32 -2.52 -12.16
N VAL A 308 -0.11 -3.37 -11.23
CA VAL A 308 0.14 -3.17 -9.79
C VAL A 308 1.64 -3.17 -9.51
N THR A 309 2.39 -4.15 -10.04
CA THR A 309 3.84 -4.18 -9.84
C THR A 309 4.52 -2.94 -10.42
N LEU A 310 4.14 -2.49 -11.62
CA LEU A 310 4.64 -1.24 -12.21
C LEU A 310 4.30 -0.01 -11.37
N VAL A 311 3.11 0.08 -10.78
CA VAL A 311 2.76 1.16 -9.84
C VAL A 311 3.78 1.25 -8.70
N HIS A 312 4.15 0.12 -8.10
CA HIS A 312 5.14 0.09 -7.02
C HIS A 312 6.57 0.37 -7.51
N LEU A 313 6.98 -0.19 -8.65
CA LEU A 313 8.31 0.03 -9.22
C LEU A 313 8.53 1.50 -9.62
N TYR A 314 7.55 2.10 -10.31
CA TYR A 314 7.63 3.51 -10.69
C TYR A 314 7.53 4.44 -9.48
N SER A 315 6.73 4.09 -8.47
CA SER A 315 6.71 4.85 -7.21
C SER A 315 8.06 4.80 -6.50
N TYR A 316 8.75 3.65 -6.53
CA TYR A 316 10.07 3.48 -5.92
C TYR A 316 11.18 4.23 -6.67
N LEU A 317 11.08 4.34 -8.00
CA LEU A 317 11.97 5.17 -8.83
C LEU A 317 11.69 6.68 -8.72
N GLY A 318 10.59 7.10 -8.10
CA GLY A 318 10.18 8.51 -8.07
C GLY A 318 9.47 8.99 -9.34
N ALA A 319 9.20 8.10 -10.31
CA ALA A 319 8.40 8.36 -11.51
C ALA A 319 6.88 8.30 -11.20
N LEU A 320 6.43 9.06 -10.20
CA LEU A 320 5.05 9.03 -9.68
C LEU A 320 3.95 9.33 -10.71
N PRO A 321 4.10 10.27 -11.66
CA PRO A 321 3.10 10.48 -12.72
C PRO A 321 2.82 9.22 -13.53
N LEU A 322 3.86 8.43 -13.79
CA LEU A 322 3.75 7.18 -14.54
C LEU A 322 3.09 6.08 -13.70
N ALA A 323 3.41 6.02 -12.41
CA ALA A 323 2.71 5.15 -11.46
C ALA A 323 1.21 5.47 -11.40
N HIS A 324 0.85 6.75 -11.24
CA HIS A 324 -0.54 7.21 -11.22
C HIS A 324 -1.28 6.91 -12.53
N LYS A 325 -0.61 7.07 -13.68
CA LYS A 325 -1.16 6.71 -14.99
C LYS A 325 -1.49 5.22 -15.06
N TRP A 326 -0.58 4.34 -14.62
CA TRP A 326 -0.85 2.91 -14.60
C TRP A 326 -1.95 2.53 -13.61
N TYR A 327 -2.00 3.16 -12.44
CA TYR A 327 -3.10 3.00 -11.49
C TYR A 327 -4.45 3.37 -12.10
N THR A 328 -4.53 4.49 -12.83
CA THR A 328 -5.76 4.93 -13.52
C THR A 328 -6.26 3.86 -14.50
N THR A 329 -5.35 3.16 -15.19
CA THR A 329 -5.72 2.07 -16.13
C THR A 329 -6.19 0.78 -15.45
N LEU A 330 -6.09 0.66 -14.12
CA LEU A 330 -6.72 -0.43 -13.35
C LEU A 330 -8.24 -0.22 -13.22
N GLU A 331 -8.73 1.00 -13.48
CA GLU A 331 -10.14 1.39 -13.35
C GLU A 331 -10.74 1.04 -11.97
N VAL A 332 -10.01 1.37 -10.90
CA VAL A 332 -10.45 1.16 -9.52
C VAL A 332 -11.73 1.97 -9.24
N LYS A 333 -12.84 1.27 -8.99
CA LYS A 333 -14.18 1.84 -8.78
C LYS A 333 -14.91 1.12 -7.63
N ASN A 334 -15.85 1.82 -7.00
CA ASN A 334 -16.72 1.28 -5.95
C ASN A 334 -15.91 0.63 -4.81
N ILE A 335 -16.25 -0.60 -4.41
CA ILE A 335 -15.58 -1.33 -3.34
C ILE A 335 -14.07 -1.53 -3.56
N LEU A 336 -13.59 -1.47 -4.81
CA LEU A 336 -12.15 -1.53 -5.07
C LEU A 336 -11.43 -0.28 -4.54
N LEU A 337 -12.10 0.87 -4.39
CA LEU A 337 -11.50 2.04 -3.77
C LEU A 337 -11.16 1.74 -2.30
N GLU A 338 -11.99 0.97 -1.59
CA GLU A 338 -11.71 0.53 -0.22
C GLU A 338 -10.52 -0.45 -0.16
N SER A 339 -10.42 -1.40 -1.09
CA SER A 339 -9.44 -2.49 -0.97
C SER A 339 -8.13 -2.25 -1.72
N VAL A 340 -8.10 -1.37 -2.75
CA VAL A 340 -6.97 -1.25 -3.73
C VAL A 340 -6.31 0.13 -3.72
N LEU A 341 -6.99 1.19 -3.24
CA LEU A 341 -6.46 2.56 -3.24
C LEU A 341 -5.12 2.69 -2.49
N HIS A 342 -4.93 1.85 -1.47
CA HIS A 342 -3.72 1.76 -0.69
C HIS A 342 -2.45 1.49 -1.52
N HIS A 343 -2.51 1.01 -2.78
CA HIS A 343 -1.32 0.82 -3.62
C HIS A 343 -0.65 2.12 -4.10
N ILE A 344 -1.39 3.24 -4.21
CA ILE A 344 -0.88 4.50 -4.78
C ILE A 344 -1.04 5.69 -3.83
N LEU A 345 -2.09 5.71 -3.00
CA LEU A 345 -2.44 6.87 -2.18
C LEU A 345 -1.31 7.29 -1.21
N PRO A 346 -0.64 6.39 -0.47
CA PRO A 346 0.42 6.77 0.46
C PRO A 346 1.55 7.56 -0.22
N GLN A 347 1.97 7.12 -1.42
CA GLN A 347 3.04 7.79 -2.16
C GLN A 347 2.57 9.11 -2.78
N MET A 348 1.31 9.18 -3.23
CA MET A 348 0.71 10.41 -3.75
C MET A 348 0.54 11.49 -2.68
N LEU A 349 0.24 11.13 -1.42
CA LEU A 349 0.12 12.07 -0.29
C LEU A 349 1.43 12.81 0.04
N ASN A 350 2.57 12.14 -0.23
CA ASN A 350 3.91 12.68 0.00
C ASN A 350 4.49 13.34 -1.27
N SER A 351 3.71 13.45 -2.34
CA SER A 351 4.17 13.95 -3.63
C SER A 351 3.79 15.42 -3.86
N PRO A 352 4.43 16.12 -4.82
CA PRO A 352 4.01 17.47 -5.20
C PRO A 352 2.66 17.51 -5.97
N PHE A 353 2.10 16.35 -6.35
CA PHE A 353 0.88 16.24 -7.18
C PHE A 353 -0.42 16.41 -6.38
N LEU A 354 -0.54 17.53 -5.68
CA LEU A 354 -1.61 17.77 -4.71
C LEU A 354 -3.01 17.68 -5.30
N GLN A 355 -3.21 18.09 -6.56
CA GLN A 355 -4.53 18.06 -7.20
C GLN A 355 -4.95 16.64 -7.55
N GLN A 356 -4.06 15.86 -8.16
CA GLN A 356 -4.32 14.47 -8.52
C GLN A 356 -4.59 13.63 -7.27
N THR A 357 -3.84 13.86 -6.18
CA THR A 357 -4.10 13.21 -4.90
C THR A 357 -5.47 13.59 -4.31
N ALA A 358 -5.86 14.87 -4.40
CA ALA A 358 -7.16 15.32 -3.92
C ALA A 358 -8.32 14.67 -4.69
N ASP A 359 -8.15 14.46 -6.00
CA ASP A 359 -9.15 13.78 -6.83
C ASP A 359 -9.34 12.32 -6.42
N LEU A 360 -8.25 11.59 -6.13
CA LEU A 360 -8.32 10.20 -5.62
C LEU A 360 -9.07 10.11 -4.27
N VAL A 361 -8.75 11.00 -3.33
CA VAL A 361 -9.40 11.04 -2.01
C VAL A 361 -10.88 11.41 -2.16
N LYS A 362 -11.19 12.38 -3.04
CA LYS A 362 -12.56 12.80 -3.32
C LYS A 362 -13.40 11.68 -3.92
N ASP A 363 -12.85 10.91 -4.86
CA ASP A 363 -13.56 9.78 -5.48
C ASP A 363 -13.87 8.69 -4.44
N TYR A 364 -12.96 8.43 -3.51
CA TYR A 364 -13.19 7.51 -2.41
C TYR A 364 -14.26 8.02 -1.41
N LEU A 365 -14.17 9.28 -0.99
CA LEU A 365 -15.18 9.88 -0.08
C LEU A 365 -16.57 9.89 -0.73
N LYS A 366 -16.65 10.18 -2.04
CA LYS A 366 -17.89 10.09 -2.80
C LYS A 366 -18.47 8.68 -2.79
N PHE A 367 -17.65 7.66 -3.04
CA PHE A 367 -18.08 6.27 -2.94
C PHE A 367 -18.65 5.95 -1.55
N MET A 368 -18.00 6.39 -0.48
CA MET A 368 -18.47 6.16 0.89
C MET A 368 -19.81 6.86 1.16
N ASP A 369 -19.97 8.12 0.73
CA ASP A 369 -21.22 8.86 0.86
C ASP A 369 -22.37 8.20 0.09
N ASP A 370 -22.11 7.75 -1.14
CA ASP A 370 -23.10 7.06 -1.97
C ASP A 370 -23.47 5.70 -1.36
N HIS A 371 -22.49 4.92 -0.89
CA HIS A 371 -22.72 3.65 -0.20
C HIS A 371 -23.56 3.81 1.07
N LEU A 372 -23.22 4.80 1.92
CA LEU A 372 -23.94 5.01 3.17
C LEU A 372 -25.41 5.38 2.92
N LYS A 373 -25.72 6.13 1.85
CA LYS A 373 -27.09 6.42 1.42
C LYS A 373 -27.81 5.17 0.91
N GLU A 374 -27.19 4.43 0.00
CA GLU A 374 -27.79 3.24 -0.62
C GLU A 374 -27.98 2.06 0.35
N SER A 375 -27.11 1.93 1.35
CA SER A 375 -27.14 0.83 2.33
C SER A 375 -28.47 0.74 3.10
N ALA A 376 -29.10 1.88 3.40
CA ALA A 376 -30.39 1.93 4.07
C ALA A 376 -31.50 1.35 3.18
N ASP A 377 -31.52 1.72 1.91
CA ASP A 377 -32.51 1.26 0.92
C ASP A 377 -32.38 -0.24 0.66
N LEU A 378 -31.15 -0.75 0.53
CA LEU A 378 -30.88 -2.18 0.37
C LEU A 378 -31.36 -3.00 1.57
N THR A 379 -31.19 -2.47 2.78
CA THR A 379 -31.67 -3.09 4.02
C THR A 379 -33.21 -3.15 4.02
N CYS A 380 -33.88 -2.04 3.70
CA CYS A 380 -35.35 -2.01 3.58
C CYS A 380 -35.87 -2.97 2.50
N LEU A 381 -35.17 -3.06 1.37
CA LEU A 381 -35.52 -3.96 0.27
C LEU A 381 -35.44 -5.43 0.70
N ALA A 382 -34.37 -5.82 1.40
CA ALA A 382 -34.21 -7.19 1.92
C ALA A 382 -35.35 -7.58 2.90
N TYR A 383 -35.81 -6.65 3.74
CA TYR A 383 -36.99 -6.88 4.58
C TYR A 383 -38.27 -7.10 3.78
N ARG A 384 -38.51 -6.28 2.75
CA ARG A 384 -39.68 -6.42 1.86
C ARG A 384 -39.71 -7.76 1.14
N HIS A 385 -38.55 -8.28 0.74
CA HIS A 385 -38.42 -9.58 0.08
C HIS A 385 -38.30 -10.78 1.05
N ARG A 386 -38.36 -10.55 2.37
CA ARG A 386 -38.25 -11.60 3.42
C ARG A 386 -36.94 -12.38 3.38
N THR A 387 -35.86 -11.77 2.88
CA THR A 387 -34.50 -12.33 2.89
C THR A 387 -33.75 -11.89 4.14
N TYR A 388 -34.21 -12.35 5.32
CA TYR A 388 -33.72 -11.85 6.61
C TYR A 388 -32.23 -12.14 6.88
N SER A 389 -31.67 -13.22 6.33
CA SER A 389 -30.23 -13.50 6.44
C SER A 389 -29.38 -12.40 5.80
N LYS A 390 -29.84 -11.82 4.68
CA LYS A 390 -29.12 -10.73 3.99
C LYS A 390 -29.20 -9.39 4.71
N VAL A 391 -30.23 -9.17 5.52
CA VAL A 391 -30.30 -7.97 6.37
C VAL A 391 -29.11 -7.93 7.33
N ILE A 392 -28.79 -9.06 7.97
CA ILE A 392 -27.66 -9.17 8.90
C ILE A 392 -26.35 -8.88 8.16
N GLU A 393 -26.14 -9.50 7.00
CA GLU A 393 -24.96 -9.27 6.18
C GLU A 393 -24.81 -7.81 5.73
N PHE A 394 -25.91 -7.15 5.34
CA PHE A 394 -25.88 -5.74 4.91
C PHE A 394 -25.56 -4.78 6.05
N VAL A 395 -26.12 -5.01 7.24
CA VAL A 395 -25.80 -4.21 8.42
C VAL A 395 -24.34 -4.41 8.81
N GLN A 396 -23.86 -5.65 8.88
CA GLN A 396 -22.45 -5.94 9.17
C GLN A 396 -21.50 -5.34 8.14
N PHE A 397 -21.85 -5.38 6.86
CA PHE A 397 -21.05 -4.79 5.79
C PHE A 397 -21.01 -3.26 5.89
N LYS A 398 -22.16 -2.63 6.14
CA LYS A 398 -22.25 -1.18 6.37
C LYS A 398 -21.43 -0.76 7.58
N ASP A 399 -21.57 -1.47 8.70
CA ASP A 399 -20.85 -1.15 9.93
C ASP A 399 -19.34 -1.33 9.73
N ARG A 400 -18.92 -2.39 9.02
CA ARG A 400 -17.51 -2.61 8.66
C ARG A 400 -16.95 -1.42 7.87
N LEU A 401 -17.64 -0.96 6.83
CA LEU A 401 -17.19 0.18 6.02
C LEU A 401 -17.26 1.51 6.79
N HIS A 402 -18.28 1.72 7.61
CA HIS A 402 -18.41 2.93 8.42
C HIS A 402 -17.26 3.12 9.41
N HIS A 403 -16.75 2.01 9.97
CA HIS A 403 -15.60 2.00 10.88
C HIS A 403 -14.29 1.71 10.14
N SER A 404 -14.21 1.91 8.83
CA SER A 404 -12.96 1.72 8.08
C SER A 404 -11.89 2.72 8.49
N MET A 405 -10.67 2.22 8.74
CA MET A 405 -9.48 3.06 8.92
C MET A 405 -9.22 3.96 7.72
N GLN A 406 -9.40 3.43 6.50
CA GLN A 406 -9.19 4.20 5.28
C GLN A 406 -10.19 5.35 5.16
N TYR A 407 -11.44 5.14 5.61
CA TYR A 407 -12.46 6.17 5.63
C TYR A 407 -12.11 7.31 6.59
N LEU A 408 -11.61 6.97 7.77
CA LEU A 408 -11.14 7.95 8.73
C LEU A 408 -9.91 8.72 8.21
N SER A 409 -8.92 8.01 7.65
CA SER A 409 -7.73 8.64 7.04
C SER A 409 -8.13 9.60 5.92
N ALA A 410 -8.99 9.17 5.00
CA ALA A 410 -9.40 9.97 3.85
C ALA A 410 -10.09 11.29 4.22
N LYS A 411 -10.84 11.34 5.34
CA LYS A 411 -11.42 12.59 5.85
C LYS A 411 -10.34 13.57 6.27
N SER A 412 -9.35 13.10 7.02
CA SER A 412 -8.21 13.92 7.45
C SER A 412 -7.33 14.32 6.26
N ASP A 413 -7.04 13.39 5.35
CA ASP A 413 -6.24 13.60 4.15
C ASP A 413 -6.90 14.61 3.21
N SER A 414 -8.23 14.59 3.06
CA SER A 414 -8.97 15.57 2.25
C SER A 414 -8.78 17.00 2.74
N VAL A 415 -8.92 17.23 4.04
CA VAL A 415 -8.72 18.56 4.63
C VAL A 415 -7.26 18.97 4.53
N MET A 416 -6.34 18.05 4.86
CA MET A 416 -4.89 18.30 4.74
C MET A 416 -4.49 18.72 3.32
N LEU A 417 -4.97 18.03 2.28
CA LEU A 417 -4.66 18.34 0.89
C LEU A 417 -5.19 19.72 0.49
N HIS A 418 -6.41 20.08 0.87
CA HIS A 418 -6.94 21.43 0.60
C HIS A 418 -6.10 22.51 1.31
N LEU A 419 -5.67 22.27 2.56
CA LEU A 419 -4.78 23.18 3.26
C LEU A 419 -3.43 23.32 2.55
N LYS A 420 -2.80 22.22 2.12
CA LYS A 420 -1.54 22.25 1.36
C LYS A 420 -1.67 23.04 0.05
N GLN A 421 -2.77 22.86 -0.69
CA GLN A 421 -3.02 23.53 -1.97
C GLN A 421 -3.22 25.05 -1.81
N LYS A 422 -3.81 25.47 -0.70
CA LYS A 422 -4.22 26.87 -0.45
C LYS A 422 -3.35 27.62 0.56
N ALA A 423 -2.28 26.99 1.04
CA ALA A 423 -1.39 27.56 2.07
C ALA A 423 -0.68 28.87 1.67
N ASP A 424 -0.76 29.28 0.41
CA ASP A 424 -0.19 30.55 -0.03
C ASP A 424 -1.09 31.76 0.34
N SER A 425 -2.35 31.51 0.71
CA SER A 425 -3.30 32.55 1.12
C SER A 425 -3.95 32.23 2.47
N LEU A 426 -3.70 33.09 3.45
CA LEU A 426 -4.32 32.97 4.78
C LEU A 426 -5.86 33.04 4.71
N ASP A 427 -6.45 33.85 3.83
CA ASP A 427 -7.92 33.96 3.68
C ASP A 427 -8.55 32.65 3.14
N GLU A 428 -7.88 32.00 2.19
CA GLU A 428 -8.38 30.74 1.63
C GLU A 428 -8.29 29.61 2.67
N VAL A 429 -7.21 29.59 3.47
CA VAL A 429 -7.04 28.63 4.57
C VAL A 429 -8.08 28.83 5.67
N GLU A 430 -8.35 30.07 6.08
CA GLU A 430 -9.38 30.39 7.06
C GLU A 430 -10.77 29.91 6.58
N SER A 431 -11.10 30.15 5.31
CA SER A 431 -12.36 29.67 4.70
C SER A 431 -12.48 28.14 4.69
N ILE A 432 -11.39 27.43 4.40
CA ILE A 432 -11.37 25.96 4.48
C ILE A 432 -11.61 25.52 5.92
N LEU A 433 -10.90 26.10 6.88
CA LEU A 433 -11.02 25.74 8.30
C LEU A 433 -12.43 26.02 8.84
N GLU A 434 -13.07 27.12 8.46
CA GLU A 434 -14.47 27.43 8.78
C GLU A 434 -15.42 26.32 8.29
N SER A 435 -15.24 25.84 7.05
CA SER A 435 -16.08 24.80 6.46
C SER A 435 -16.00 23.45 7.21
N VAL A 436 -14.90 23.22 7.93
CA VAL A 436 -14.66 21.99 8.72
C VAL A 436 -14.72 22.23 10.23
N SER A 437 -15.49 23.24 10.67
CA SER A 437 -15.67 23.56 12.09
C SER A 437 -14.34 23.78 12.81
N HIS A 438 -13.41 24.49 12.16
CA HIS A 438 -12.08 24.82 12.64
C HIS A 438 -11.23 23.60 13.06
N GLY A 439 -11.50 22.42 12.50
CA GLY A 439 -10.78 21.18 12.77
C GLY A 439 -11.23 20.42 14.02
N THR A 440 -12.14 20.97 14.84
CA THR A 440 -12.57 20.33 16.11
C THR A 440 -13.19 18.94 15.87
N LYS A 441 -14.02 18.81 14.84
CA LYS A 441 -14.66 17.54 14.48
C LYS A 441 -13.66 16.45 14.08
N LEU A 442 -12.52 16.82 13.48
CA LEU A 442 -11.49 15.85 13.12
C LEU A 442 -10.76 15.31 14.36
N VAL A 443 -10.47 16.19 15.32
CA VAL A 443 -9.88 15.82 16.62
C VAL A 443 -10.83 14.93 17.42
N GLU A 444 -12.14 15.17 17.35
CA GLU A 444 -13.14 14.31 18.01
C GLU A 444 -13.20 12.91 17.39
N LEU A 445 -13.11 12.81 16.06
CA LEU A 445 -13.10 11.56 15.31
C LEU A 445 -11.82 10.73 15.51
N SER A 446 -10.78 11.32 16.08
CA SER A 446 -9.51 10.65 16.35
C SER A 446 -9.30 10.31 17.83
N ASN A 447 -10.33 10.46 18.68
CA ASN A 447 -10.22 10.11 20.09
C ASN A 447 -10.13 8.60 20.27
N GLU A 448 -9.39 8.17 21.30
CA GLU A 448 -9.09 6.75 21.58
C GLU A 448 -10.37 5.88 21.57
N ASP A 449 -11.46 6.35 22.18
CA ASP A 449 -12.76 5.63 22.25
C ASP A 449 -13.36 5.34 20.86
N SER A 450 -13.14 6.21 19.88
CA SER A 450 -13.64 6.04 18.51
C SER A 450 -12.74 5.15 17.65
N MET A 451 -11.53 4.88 18.11
CA MET A 451 -10.52 4.11 17.38
C MET A 451 -10.44 2.63 17.77
N VAL A 452 -11.14 2.21 18.83
CA VAL A 452 -11.15 0.82 19.33
C VAL A 452 -11.80 -0.17 18.34
N ASP A 453 -12.82 0.27 17.59
CA ASP A 453 -13.63 -0.59 16.72
C ASP A 453 -13.30 -0.46 15.21
N LEU A 454 -12.09 0.00 14.87
CA LEU A 454 -11.72 0.21 13.47
C LEU A 454 -11.52 -1.08 12.68
N THR A 455 -11.93 -1.07 11.41
CA THR A 455 -11.73 -2.16 10.46
C THR A 455 -10.65 -1.83 9.44
N PHE A 456 -9.91 -2.85 9.03
CA PHE A 456 -8.84 -2.79 8.04
C PHE A 456 -9.23 -3.67 6.86
N ASN A 457 -9.38 -3.05 5.68
CA ASN A 457 -10.04 -3.65 4.52
C ASN A 457 -9.14 -3.65 3.28
N GLU A 458 -7.89 -3.19 3.41
CA GLU A 458 -6.90 -3.20 2.34
C GLU A 458 -6.55 -4.64 1.91
N ASP A 459 -6.43 -4.87 0.60
CA ASP A 459 -5.97 -6.15 0.04
C ASP A 459 -4.43 -6.20 0.01
N LEU A 460 -3.84 -6.53 1.15
CA LEU A 460 -2.39 -6.64 1.31
C LEU A 460 -1.77 -7.84 0.59
N ASP A 461 -2.59 -8.78 0.10
CA ASP A 461 -2.11 -9.94 -0.65
C ASP A 461 -1.85 -9.60 -2.12
N ALA A 462 -2.49 -8.56 -2.64
CA ALA A 462 -2.22 -8.02 -3.97
C ALA A 462 -0.93 -7.18 -4.03
N ARG A 463 -0.30 -6.85 -2.89
CA ARG A 463 0.94 -6.08 -2.84
C ARG A 463 2.16 -6.93 -3.20
N PRO A 464 3.16 -6.34 -3.89
CA PRO A 464 4.43 -7.02 -4.10
C PRO A 464 5.11 -7.37 -2.78
N TRP A 465 5.88 -8.46 -2.77
CA TRP A 465 6.53 -8.96 -1.55
C TRP A 465 7.47 -7.94 -0.91
N TRP A 466 8.08 -7.05 -1.70
CA TRP A 466 9.00 -6.02 -1.19
C TRP A 466 8.31 -4.82 -0.55
N THR A 467 7.00 -4.66 -0.74
CA THR A 467 6.18 -3.59 -0.16
C THR A 467 4.91 -4.18 0.49
N PRO A 468 5.07 -5.10 1.48
CA PRO A 468 3.97 -5.91 1.98
C PRO A 468 2.86 -5.10 2.67
N THR A 469 3.21 -3.91 3.14
CA THR A 469 2.31 -2.94 3.78
C THR A 469 2.58 -1.55 3.21
N SER A 470 1.70 -0.60 3.49
CA SER A 470 1.89 0.80 3.07
C SER A 470 3.11 1.50 3.71
N SER A 471 3.56 1.03 4.87
CA SER A 471 4.64 1.64 5.65
C SER A 471 6.00 0.93 5.54
N VAL A 472 6.05 -0.25 4.92
CA VAL A 472 7.25 -1.09 4.85
C VAL A 472 7.70 -1.24 3.40
N ASN A 473 8.98 -0.96 3.16
CA ASN A 473 9.65 -1.24 1.90
C ASN A 473 10.99 -1.94 2.16
N PHE A 474 11.07 -3.23 1.86
CA PHE A 474 12.29 -4.01 2.07
C PHE A 474 13.43 -3.60 1.14
N LEU A 475 13.15 -2.99 -0.02
CA LEU A 475 14.20 -2.49 -0.88
C LEU A 475 15.00 -1.36 -0.22
N SER A 476 14.44 -0.66 0.77
CA SER A 476 15.18 0.36 1.52
C SER A 476 16.17 -0.23 2.54
N GLU A 477 16.00 -1.48 2.94
CA GLU A 477 16.86 -2.17 3.90
C GLU A 477 17.97 -2.97 3.20
N PRO A 478 19.18 -3.11 3.77
CA PRO A 478 20.20 -3.98 3.20
C PRO A 478 19.72 -5.44 3.16
N PHE A 479 20.17 -6.18 2.13
CA PHE A 479 19.86 -7.61 2.04
C PHE A 479 20.59 -8.38 3.14
N ASP A 480 19.87 -9.19 3.90
CA ASP A 480 20.44 -10.06 4.93
C ASP A 480 20.73 -11.43 4.33
N GLU A 481 22.00 -11.72 4.02
CA GLU A 481 22.44 -13.01 3.48
C GLU A 481 22.18 -14.19 4.42
N SER A 482 22.02 -13.95 5.73
CA SER A 482 21.73 -14.98 6.72
C SER A 482 20.24 -15.33 6.83
N SER A 483 19.37 -14.58 6.15
CA SER A 483 17.92 -14.76 6.24
C SER A 483 17.44 -16.01 5.49
N THR A 484 16.88 -16.96 6.23
CA THR A 484 16.25 -18.15 5.64
C THR A 484 14.90 -17.79 4.99
N PRO A 485 14.42 -18.56 3.99
CA PRO A 485 13.09 -18.35 3.40
C PRO A 485 11.96 -18.30 4.44
N ALA A 486 12.07 -19.11 5.50
CA ALA A 486 11.13 -19.12 6.61
C ALA A 486 11.17 -17.82 7.44
N SER A 487 12.37 -17.31 7.75
CA SER A 487 12.56 -16.03 8.45
C SER A 487 11.95 -14.87 7.66
N TYR A 488 12.17 -14.85 6.34
CA TYR A 488 11.63 -13.83 5.46
C TYR A 488 10.09 -13.81 5.43
N ARG A 489 9.45 -14.98 5.25
CA ARG A 489 7.98 -15.07 5.34
C ARG A 489 7.45 -14.66 6.70
N ALA A 490 8.11 -15.07 7.79
CA ALA A 490 7.72 -14.67 9.14
C ALA A 490 7.77 -13.15 9.31
N LYS A 491 8.81 -12.49 8.78
CA LYS A 491 8.92 -11.03 8.75
C LYS A 491 7.78 -10.40 7.96
N MET A 492 7.46 -10.91 6.77
CA MET A 492 6.35 -10.44 5.94
C MET A 492 4.99 -10.57 6.64
N CYS A 493 4.70 -11.74 7.22
CA CYS A 493 3.46 -11.99 7.97
C CYS A 493 3.35 -11.06 9.19
N LYS A 494 4.46 -10.87 9.93
CA LYS A 494 4.52 -9.96 11.07
C LYS A 494 4.21 -8.52 10.66
N HIS A 495 4.73 -8.04 9.54
CA HIS A 495 4.40 -6.69 9.08
C HIS A 495 2.93 -6.58 8.68
N LYS A 496 2.35 -7.57 7.99
CA LYS A 496 0.92 -7.58 7.66
C LYS A 496 0.02 -7.64 8.89
N SER A 497 0.39 -8.40 9.93
CA SER A 497 -0.34 -8.42 11.20
C SER A 497 -0.22 -7.09 11.94
N ASN A 498 0.99 -6.52 11.97
CA ASN A 498 1.29 -5.28 12.68
C ASN A 498 0.84 -4.03 11.92
N GLU A 499 0.40 -4.12 10.66
CA GLU A 499 -0.27 -3.00 9.98
C GLU A 499 -1.61 -2.64 10.68
N LYS A 500 -2.15 -3.59 11.45
CA LYS A 500 -3.28 -3.38 12.37
C LYS A 500 -2.85 -2.83 13.74
N ASP A 501 -1.54 -2.75 14.02
CA ASP A 501 -1.00 -2.14 15.23
C ASP A 501 -0.86 -0.61 15.05
N GLY A 502 -0.79 0.10 16.18
CA GLY A 502 -1.03 1.55 16.30
C GLY A 502 -0.15 2.53 15.49
N LEU A 503 0.75 2.12 14.59
CA LEU A 503 1.56 3.06 13.79
C LEU A 503 0.70 3.86 12.78
N LYS A 504 -0.16 3.18 12.00
CA LYS A 504 -1.12 3.88 11.12
C LYS A 504 -2.11 4.73 11.95
N LEU A 505 -2.52 4.20 13.10
CA LEU A 505 -3.43 4.88 14.02
C LEU A 505 -2.83 6.20 14.49
N LYS A 506 -1.55 6.19 14.90
CA LYS A 506 -0.79 7.39 15.31
C LYS A 506 -0.63 8.39 14.17
N ASP A 507 -0.42 7.93 12.92
CA ASP A 507 -0.35 8.82 11.77
C ASP A 507 -1.71 9.51 11.50
N VAL A 508 -2.82 8.76 11.55
CA VAL A 508 -4.17 9.31 11.40
C VAL A 508 -4.52 10.27 12.52
N GLU A 509 -4.21 9.91 13.77
CA GLU A 509 -4.36 10.78 14.94
C GLU A 509 -3.60 12.09 14.69
N ARG A 510 -2.30 12.01 14.38
CA ARG A 510 -1.48 13.19 14.10
C ARG A 510 -2.03 14.07 13.00
N LYS A 511 -2.42 13.49 11.85
CA LYS A 511 -2.99 14.21 10.71
C LYS A 511 -4.30 14.91 11.07
N SER A 512 -5.11 14.32 11.95
CA SER A 512 -6.37 14.93 12.41
C SER A 512 -6.15 16.14 13.33
N LEU A 513 -5.02 16.21 14.06
CA LEU A 513 -4.66 17.33 14.94
C LEU A 513 -4.21 18.55 14.14
N VAL A 514 -3.54 18.34 13.00
CA VAL A 514 -2.89 19.41 12.23
C VAL A 514 -3.86 20.54 11.81
N PRO A 515 -5.06 20.29 11.24
CA PRO A 515 -5.98 21.37 10.89
C PRO A 515 -6.35 22.27 12.08
N ARG A 516 -6.55 21.69 13.27
CA ARG A 516 -6.85 22.44 14.49
C ARG A 516 -5.63 23.22 14.98
N LEU A 517 -4.44 22.62 14.94
CA LEU A 517 -3.18 23.28 15.29
C LEU A 517 -2.87 24.45 14.34
N VAL A 518 -3.11 24.31 13.03
CA VAL A 518 -2.96 25.39 12.03
C VAL A 518 -3.95 26.53 12.32
N TYR A 519 -5.20 26.22 12.63
CA TYR A 519 -6.20 27.22 13.04
C TYR A 519 -5.74 28.00 14.28
N LEU A 520 -5.35 27.30 15.35
CA LEU A 520 -4.89 27.96 16.59
C LEU A 520 -3.62 28.78 16.36
N SER A 521 -2.70 28.30 15.51
CA SER A 521 -1.46 29.00 15.18
C SER A 521 -1.69 30.31 14.43
N THR A 522 -2.68 30.33 13.53
CA THR A 522 -3.03 31.52 12.74
C THR A 522 -3.87 32.51 13.55
N HIS A 523 -4.81 32.06 14.38
CA HIS A 523 -5.64 32.97 15.17
C HIS A 523 -4.97 33.46 16.47
N GLY A 524 -4.14 32.64 17.12
CA GLY A 524 -3.50 32.99 18.39
C GLY A 524 -2.37 34.03 18.26
N CYS A 525 -1.79 34.23 17.08
CA CYS A 525 -0.81 35.30 16.85
C CYS A 525 -1.44 36.71 16.93
N VAL A 526 -2.75 36.84 16.72
CA VAL A 526 -3.47 38.12 16.71
C VAL A 526 -3.63 38.69 18.12
N SER A 527 -3.69 37.86 19.16
CA SER A 527 -3.83 38.30 20.56
C SER A 527 -2.51 38.79 21.16
N PHE A 528 -1.39 38.12 20.88
CA PHE A 528 -0.07 38.46 21.43
C PHE A 528 0.47 39.82 20.96
N LEU A 529 0.27 40.17 19.68
CA LEU A 529 0.69 41.48 19.17
C LEU A 529 -0.27 42.62 19.54
N ARG A 530 -1.43 42.29 20.15
CA ARG A 530 -2.45 43.25 20.59
C ARG A 530 -2.49 43.46 22.11
N GLU A 531 -1.64 42.81 22.90
CA GLU A 531 -1.44 43.11 24.33
C GLU A 531 -0.79 44.49 24.52
N SER A 532 -1.61 45.52 24.33
CA SER A 532 -1.44 46.89 24.84
C SER A 532 -2.80 47.52 25.18
N GLU A 533 -3.92 46.90 24.76
CA GLU A 533 -5.27 47.31 25.17
C GLU A 533 -5.84 46.36 26.23
N SER A 534 -5.63 46.71 27.50
CA SER A 534 -6.34 46.10 28.61
C SER A 534 -7.86 46.30 28.45
N ASN A 535 -8.63 45.22 28.32
CA ASN A 535 -9.85 44.96 29.10
C ASN A 535 -10.37 43.55 28.84
N GLY A 536 -10.69 42.86 29.94
CA GLY A 536 -10.92 41.42 29.98
C GLY A 536 -11.95 40.87 29.00
N ALA A 537 -11.53 39.86 28.24
CA ALA A 537 -12.39 38.81 27.73
C ALA A 537 -11.81 37.47 28.17
N SER A 538 -12.60 36.68 28.89
CA SER A 538 -12.24 35.39 29.49
C SER A 538 -12.08 34.25 28.47
N SER A 539 -11.76 34.54 27.21
CA SER A 539 -11.62 33.57 26.11
C SER A 539 -10.17 33.14 25.84
N ASP A 540 -9.17 33.87 26.35
CA ASP A 540 -7.79 33.74 25.82
C ASP A 540 -6.96 32.66 26.54
N VAL A 541 -7.31 32.34 27.79
CA VAL A 541 -6.68 31.26 28.57
C VAL A 541 -7.05 29.87 28.01
N THR A 542 -8.18 29.75 27.30
CA THR A 542 -8.65 28.46 26.78
C THR A 542 -7.94 28.05 25.48
N ALA A 543 -7.61 28.98 24.57
CA ALA A 543 -6.94 28.65 23.31
C ALA A 543 -5.46 28.23 23.50
N SER A 544 -4.72 28.92 24.36
CA SER A 544 -3.34 28.54 24.70
C SER A 544 -3.27 27.23 25.49
N GLY A 545 -4.24 27.01 26.39
CA GLY A 545 -4.40 25.74 27.10
C GLY A 545 -4.74 24.58 26.14
N GLU A 546 -5.66 24.80 25.20
CA GLU A 546 -6.02 23.83 24.16
C GLU A 546 -4.80 23.47 23.30
N MET A 547 -4.05 24.47 22.80
CA MET A 547 -2.85 24.25 22.00
C MET A 547 -1.84 23.35 22.72
N LYS A 548 -1.60 23.58 24.02
CA LYS A 548 -0.73 22.72 24.84
C LYS A 548 -1.23 21.28 24.88
N THR A 549 -2.53 21.06 25.10
CA THR A 549 -3.10 19.69 25.14
C THR A 549 -2.98 18.98 23.80
N LEU A 550 -3.17 19.69 22.68
CA LEU A 550 -3.01 19.13 21.34
C LEU A 550 -1.55 18.85 21.01
N LEU A 551 -0.62 19.70 21.43
CA LEU A 551 0.82 19.47 21.28
C LEU A 551 1.31 18.27 22.09
N ASP A 552 0.77 18.05 23.29
CA ASP A 552 1.07 16.87 24.11
C ASP A 552 0.58 15.58 23.40
N LYS A 553 -0.66 15.58 22.88
CA LYS A 553 -1.16 14.49 22.03
C LYS A 553 -0.29 14.28 20.79
N TYR A 554 0.10 15.36 20.11
CA TYR A 554 0.96 15.30 18.94
C TYR A 554 2.32 14.67 19.27
N ALA A 555 2.97 15.05 20.38
CA ALA A 555 4.23 14.46 20.82
C ALA A 555 4.08 12.95 21.09
N ARG A 556 3.00 12.54 21.76
CA ARG A 556 2.69 11.12 22.01
C ARG A 556 2.50 10.32 20.72
N SER A 557 1.88 10.93 19.69
CA SER A 557 1.73 10.31 18.37
C SER A 557 3.07 10.03 17.68
N ILE A 558 4.09 10.88 17.90
CA ILE A 558 5.47 10.64 17.43
C ILE A 558 6.19 9.61 18.33
N GLY A 559 5.67 9.33 19.52
CA GLY A 559 6.22 8.34 20.45
C GLY A 559 7.04 8.92 21.59
N TYR A 560 6.92 10.22 21.86
CA TYR A 560 7.67 10.93 22.90
C TYR A 560 6.74 11.61 23.90
N SER A 561 7.22 11.85 25.12
CA SER A 561 6.60 12.84 26.00
C SER A 561 6.80 14.25 25.43
N PHE A 562 5.96 15.20 25.81
CA PHE A 562 6.11 16.59 25.39
C PHE A 562 7.53 17.14 25.68
N ASP A 563 8.03 16.92 26.89
CA ASP A 563 9.34 17.43 27.33
C ASP A 563 10.50 16.76 26.57
N ASP A 564 10.41 15.45 26.34
CA ASP A 564 11.43 14.72 25.57
C ASP A 564 11.47 15.19 24.12
N ALA A 565 10.28 15.39 23.51
CA ALA A 565 10.16 15.89 22.14
C ALA A 565 10.73 17.31 22.01
N LEU A 566 10.43 18.19 22.98
CA LEU A 566 10.98 19.54 23.00
C LEU A 566 12.51 19.54 23.15
N ASN A 567 13.05 18.76 24.09
CA ASN A 567 14.49 18.60 24.28
C ASN A 567 15.18 18.02 23.03
N PHE A 568 14.48 17.17 22.28
CA PHE A 568 14.97 16.61 21.03
C PHE A 568 15.09 17.67 19.93
N VAL A 569 14.04 18.46 19.69
CA VAL A 569 14.04 19.58 18.73
C VAL A 569 15.13 20.60 19.06
N LEU A 570 15.26 20.95 20.35
CA LEU A 570 16.33 21.84 20.81
C LEU A 570 17.70 21.22 20.54
N GLY A 571 17.90 19.94 20.89
CA GLY A 571 19.15 19.22 20.66
C GLY A 571 19.62 19.27 19.21
N ILE A 572 18.73 19.07 18.24
CA ILE A 572 19.07 19.17 16.81
C ILE A 572 19.36 20.62 16.41
N SER A 573 18.53 21.56 16.85
CA SER A 573 18.71 22.98 16.52
C SER A 573 20.02 23.56 17.06
N TYR A 574 20.57 23.01 18.15
CA TYR A 574 21.88 23.38 18.69
C TYR A 574 23.05 22.54 18.13
N GLY A 575 22.79 21.60 17.20
CA GLY A 575 23.80 20.69 16.63
C GLY A 575 24.32 19.62 17.60
N LYS A 576 23.57 19.34 18.68
CA LYS A 576 23.92 18.31 19.68
C LYS A 576 23.40 16.91 19.32
N LYS A 577 22.45 16.81 18.39
CA LYS A 577 21.83 15.57 17.89
C LYS A 577 21.85 15.55 16.36
N ALA A 578 21.90 14.36 15.76
CA ALA A 578 21.99 14.22 14.30
C ALA A 578 20.60 14.16 13.66
N VAL A 579 20.50 14.57 12.39
CA VAL A 579 19.26 14.43 11.58
C VAL A 579 18.84 12.98 11.43
N LYS A 580 19.81 12.05 11.40
CA LYS A 580 19.57 10.60 11.33
C LYS A 580 18.76 10.07 12.50
N ASP A 581 18.76 10.77 13.64
CA ASP A 581 17.99 10.40 14.83
C ASP A 581 16.48 10.76 14.69
N LEU A 582 16.08 11.51 13.65
CA LEU A 582 14.68 11.84 13.33
C LEU A 582 13.93 10.71 12.61
N ALA A 583 14.61 9.60 12.31
CA ALA A 583 14.02 8.52 11.54
C ALA A 583 12.86 7.84 12.29
N PRO A 584 11.71 7.58 11.64
CA PRO A 584 11.48 7.68 10.19
C PRO A 584 10.75 8.96 9.70
N ASP A 585 10.40 9.93 10.56
CA ASP A 585 9.41 10.97 10.22
C ASP A 585 9.88 12.41 10.48
N ILE A 586 10.84 12.88 9.66
CA ILE A 586 11.42 14.23 9.71
C ILE A 586 10.33 15.32 9.61
N VAL A 587 9.31 15.11 8.76
CA VAL A 587 8.27 16.12 8.50
C VAL A 587 7.41 16.33 9.74
N SER A 588 7.03 15.27 10.46
CA SER A 588 6.28 15.39 11.71
C SER A 588 7.02 16.17 12.78
N TRP A 589 8.34 16.00 12.88
CA TRP A 589 9.18 16.78 13.81
C TRP A 589 9.28 18.26 13.43
N MET A 590 9.38 18.57 12.13
CA MET A 590 9.35 19.96 11.66
C MET A 590 8.00 20.61 11.94
N ASN A 591 6.89 19.91 11.66
CA ASN A 591 5.54 20.36 11.99
C ASN A 591 5.40 20.65 13.48
N PHE A 592 5.89 19.76 14.35
CA PHE A 592 5.90 19.96 15.81
C PHE A 592 6.65 21.23 16.21
N ALA A 593 7.85 21.46 15.65
CA ALA A 593 8.63 22.66 15.93
C ALA A 593 7.91 23.95 15.51
N VAL A 594 7.24 23.95 14.34
CA VAL A 594 6.43 25.08 13.87
C VAL A 594 5.28 25.37 14.84
N PHE A 595 4.56 24.34 15.30
CA PHE A 595 3.46 24.52 16.24
C PHE A 595 3.92 24.91 17.65
N ILE A 596 5.12 24.48 18.10
CA ILE A 596 5.73 25.00 19.34
C ILE A 596 6.06 26.49 19.20
N ASN A 597 6.59 26.93 18.05
CA ASN A 597 6.84 28.35 17.82
C ASN A 597 5.53 29.14 17.87
N ALA A 598 4.47 28.65 17.22
CA ALA A 598 3.16 29.27 17.30
C ALA A 598 2.61 29.31 18.74
N TRP A 599 2.75 28.24 19.53
CA TRP A 599 2.32 28.24 20.93
C TRP A 599 3.11 29.23 21.81
N ASN A 600 4.41 29.38 21.59
CA ASN A 600 5.22 30.42 22.25
C ASN A 600 4.74 31.83 21.89
N LEU A 601 4.26 32.05 20.66
CA LEU A 601 3.65 33.31 20.27
C LEU A 601 2.28 33.52 20.90
N CYS A 602 1.58 32.48 21.33
CA CYS A 602 0.22 32.59 21.90
C CYS A 602 0.18 32.54 23.43
N SER A 603 1.33 32.39 24.10
CA SER A 603 1.40 32.15 25.55
C SER A 603 2.27 33.17 26.26
N ASN A 604 1.83 33.59 27.45
CA ASN A 604 2.59 34.48 28.35
C ASN A 604 3.66 33.72 29.14
N VAL A 605 3.81 32.40 28.89
CA VAL A 605 4.75 31.49 29.55
C VAL A 605 5.79 31.06 28.52
N SER A 606 7.04 31.47 28.70
CA SER A 606 8.13 31.03 27.81
C SER A 606 8.37 29.53 27.98
N VAL A 607 8.04 28.75 26.94
CA VAL A 607 8.20 27.29 26.92
C VAL A 607 9.68 26.90 26.75
N ILE A 608 10.45 27.77 26.10
CA ILE A 608 11.90 27.60 25.92
C ILE A 608 12.59 28.16 27.17
N PRO A 609 13.38 27.36 27.93
CA PRO A 609 14.06 27.83 29.12
C PRO A 609 14.99 29.01 28.79
N GLY A 610 14.64 30.20 29.28
CA GLY A 610 15.49 31.38 29.15
C GLY A 610 16.62 31.33 30.16
N THR A 611 17.80 30.92 29.72
CA THR A 611 19.06 31.35 30.35
C THR A 611 19.67 32.42 29.45
N ASP A 612 19.56 33.68 29.90
CA ASP A 612 20.13 34.91 29.32
C ASP A 612 19.46 35.54 28.08
N LYS A 613 19.66 36.87 27.97
CA LYS A 613 19.25 37.75 26.86
C LYS A 613 19.87 37.37 25.49
N SER A 614 20.72 36.34 25.45
CA SER A 614 21.36 35.74 24.28
C SER A 614 20.75 34.38 23.87
N SER A 615 19.73 33.90 24.59
CA SER A 615 19.04 32.67 24.22
C SER A 615 18.37 32.81 22.85
N PRO A 616 18.47 31.80 21.96
CA PRO A 616 17.83 31.85 20.66
C PRO A 616 16.32 31.95 20.79
N ASN A 617 15.70 32.81 19.97
CA ASN A 617 14.26 32.92 19.92
C ASN A 617 13.62 31.67 19.26
N SER A 618 12.32 31.46 19.50
CA SER A 618 11.57 30.33 18.94
C SER A 618 11.58 30.28 17.41
N TRP A 619 11.67 31.44 16.75
CA TRP A 619 11.82 31.57 15.30
C TRP A 619 13.13 30.92 14.80
N TRP A 620 14.25 31.22 15.46
CA TRP A 620 15.56 30.68 15.10
C TRP A 620 15.60 29.15 15.22
N ILE A 621 14.91 28.56 16.20
CA ILE A 621 14.83 27.11 16.37
C ILE A 621 14.18 26.47 15.14
N VAL A 622 13.04 26.99 14.70
CA VAL A 622 12.35 26.50 13.50
C VAL A 622 13.20 26.72 12.25
N ASP A 623 13.73 27.93 12.08
CA ASP A 623 14.56 28.30 10.93
C ASP A 623 15.79 27.39 10.81
N ASN A 624 16.48 27.15 11.91
CA ASN A 624 17.68 26.32 11.91
C ASN A 624 17.34 24.83 11.73
N LEU A 625 16.26 24.33 12.33
CA LEU A 625 15.79 22.96 12.11
C LEU A 625 15.42 22.73 10.63
N VAL A 626 14.63 23.63 10.04
CA VAL A 626 14.24 23.54 8.61
C VAL A 626 15.47 23.55 7.73
N LYS A 627 16.43 24.45 8.02
CA LYS A 627 17.69 24.54 7.28
C LYS A 627 18.50 23.26 7.39
N ILE A 628 18.75 22.76 8.59
CA ILE A 628 19.52 21.53 8.85
C ILE A 628 18.88 20.34 8.13
N CYS A 629 17.56 20.16 8.26
CA CYS A 629 16.85 19.05 7.63
C CYS A 629 16.92 19.14 6.09
N ILE A 630 16.71 20.33 5.50
CA ILE A 630 16.77 20.50 4.04
C ILE A 630 18.19 20.33 3.53
N ASP A 631 19.19 20.93 4.19
CA ASP A 631 20.58 20.86 3.73
C ASP A 631 21.10 19.41 3.78
N GLU A 632 20.70 18.60 4.78
CA GLU A 632 21.00 17.14 4.81
C GLU A 632 20.37 16.42 3.60
N GLN A 633 19.09 16.67 3.33
CA GLN A 633 18.42 16.05 2.18
C GLN A 633 19.05 16.46 0.84
N LEU A 634 19.45 17.72 0.70
CA LEU A 634 20.11 18.24 -0.51
C LEU A 634 21.52 17.65 -0.69
N ALA A 635 22.26 17.39 0.39
CA ALA A 635 23.57 16.73 0.33
C ALA A 635 23.45 15.30 -0.24
N ASP A 636 22.40 14.57 0.16
CA ASP A 636 22.08 13.22 -0.31
C ASP A 636 21.43 13.21 -1.71
N THR A 637 20.78 14.31 -2.12
CA THR A 637 20.16 14.46 -3.46
C THR A 637 21.19 14.48 -4.60
N ASN A 638 22.49 14.51 -4.31
CA ASN A 638 23.54 14.32 -5.32
C ASN A 638 23.56 12.91 -5.95
N GLN A 639 22.74 11.97 -5.46
CA GLN A 639 22.41 10.73 -6.16
C GLN A 639 21.49 11.00 -7.36
N ILE A 640 21.78 10.36 -8.50
CA ILE A 640 21.14 10.61 -9.80
C ILE A 640 19.61 10.43 -9.70
N LEU A 641 18.82 11.25 -10.39
CA LEU A 641 17.34 11.16 -10.48
C LEU A 641 16.79 9.73 -10.65
N THR A 642 17.54 8.89 -11.35
CA THR A 642 17.19 7.52 -11.72
C THR A 642 17.51 6.48 -10.65
N SER A 643 18.18 6.86 -9.55
CA SER A 643 18.46 5.95 -8.45
C SER A 643 17.25 5.89 -7.52
N PRO A 644 16.77 4.69 -7.17
CA PRO A 644 15.74 4.52 -6.17
C PRO A 644 16.15 5.14 -4.83
N GLY A 645 15.20 5.81 -4.17
CA GLY A 645 15.48 6.56 -2.93
C GLY A 645 15.80 8.04 -3.15
N SER A 646 15.39 8.64 -4.26
CA SER A 646 15.47 10.10 -4.42
C SER A 646 14.74 10.81 -3.27
N ASN A 647 15.39 11.80 -2.66
CA ASN A 647 14.81 12.57 -1.55
C ASN A 647 13.77 13.62 -2.03
N ILE A 648 13.43 13.63 -3.33
CA ILE A 648 12.52 14.62 -3.93
C ILE A 648 11.11 14.55 -3.33
N PRO A 649 10.45 13.39 -3.16
CA PRO A 649 9.16 13.33 -2.50
C PRO A 649 9.22 13.85 -1.06
N LEU A 650 10.29 13.53 -0.32
CA LEU A 650 10.47 14.04 1.04
C LEU A 650 10.65 15.56 1.05
N LEU A 651 11.45 16.12 0.15
CA LEU A 651 11.59 17.57 -0.04
C LEU A 651 10.25 18.22 -0.40
N ALA A 652 9.46 17.62 -1.28
CA ALA A 652 8.13 18.09 -1.62
C ALA A 652 7.21 18.10 -0.39
N TRP A 653 7.28 17.06 0.44
CA TRP A 653 6.51 16.97 1.68
C TRP A 653 6.92 18.05 2.69
N MET A 654 8.22 18.27 2.89
CA MET A 654 8.76 19.35 3.74
C MET A 654 8.34 20.74 3.27
N VAL A 655 8.30 20.98 1.95
CA VAL A 655 7.89 22.27 1.38
C VAL A 655 6.38 22.47 1.49
N THR A 656 5.59 21.42 1.27
CA THR A 656 4.12 21.51 1.23
C THR A 656 3.47 21.56 2.60
N GLU A 657 4.10 21.00 3.64
CA GLU A 657 3.58 21.02 5.02
C GLU A 657 4.32 22.00 5.95
N PRO A 658 5.48 21.67 6.57
CA PRO A 658 6.02 22.48 7.65
C PRO A 658 6.42 23.88 7.20
N ILE A 659 6.97 24.03 5.99
CA ILE A 659 7.25 25.37 5.43
C ILE A 659 5.94 26.12 5.20
N SER A 660 4.91 25.49 4.63
CA SER A 660 3.59 26.11 4.46
C SER A 660 2.99 26.59 5.79
N TRP A 661 3.02 25.76 6.83
CA TRP A 661 2.50 26.12 8.15
C TRP A 661 3.27 27.28 8.76
N HIS A 662 4.59 27.30 8.63
CA HIS A 662 5.43 28.40 9.10
C HIS A 662 5.15 29.70 8.34
N LEU A 663 4.95 29.63 7.02
CA LEU A 663 4.55 30.78 6.20
C LEU A 663 3.18 31.34 6.60
N LEU A 664 2.21 30.50 6.94
CA LEU A 664 0.92 30.95 7.46
C LEU A 664 1.04 31.67 8.80
N VAL A 665 1.93 31.19 9.70
CA VAL A 665 2.23 31.88 10.97
C VAL A 665 2.83 33.27 10.68
N ILE A 666 3.79 33.37 9.75
CA ILE A 666 4.36 34.65 9.32
C ILE A 666 3.26 35.57 8.76
N GLN A 667 2.41 35.08 7.86
CA GLN A 667 1.31 35.86 7.28
C GLN A 667 0.33 36.38 8.35
N SER A 668 -0.01 35.56 9.34
CA SER A 668 -0.86 35.97 10.46
C SER A 668 -0.21 37.07 11.29
N CYS A 669 1.06 36.90 11.68
CA CYS A 669 1.81 37.95 12.39
C CYS A 669 1.78 39.25 11.59
N MET A 670 2.04 39.21 10.28
CA MET A 670 2.02 40.39 9.43
C MET A 670 0.64 41.05 9.33
N ARG A 671 -0.44 40.26 9.21
CA ARG A 671 -1.82 40.75 9.19
C ARG A 671 -2.17 41.49 10.48
N SER A 672 -1.70 41.01 11.63
CA SER A 672 -1.93 41.66 12.92
C SER A 672 -1.19 42.99 13.08
N MET A 673 -0.06 43.17 12.38
CA MET A 673 0.77 44.39 12.42
C MET A 673 0.36 45.45 11.38
N ALA A 674 -0.50 45.12 10.42
CA ALA A 674 -0.96 46.06 9.41
C ALA A 674 -1.90 47.13 10.00
N PRO A 675 -1.74 48.43 9.66
CA PRO A 675 -2.59 49.49 10.20
C PRO A 675 -4.03 49.33 9.70
N GLN A 676 -4.97 49.03 10.61
CA GLN A 676 -6.38 48.92 10.24
C GLN A 676 -6.96 50.30 9.88
N GLY A 677 -7.36 50.46 8.62
CA GLY A 677 -7.96 51.68 8.11
C GLY A 677 -9.26 52.04 8.85
N LYS A 678 -9.31 53.28 9.36
CA LYS A 678 -10.47 54.06 9.84
C LYS A 678 -11.10 53.66 11.20
N LYS A 679 -10.44 54.06 12.30
CA LYS A 679 -11.15 54.69 13.43
C LYS A 679 -10.43 55.98 13.86
N LYS A 680 -11.03 57.11 13.50
CA LYS A 680 -10.62 58.45 13.93
C LYS A 680 -11.01 58.62 15.40
N LYS A 681 -10.09 58.38 16.34
CA LYS A 681 -10.17 58.91 17.72
C LYS A 681 -8.81 59.45 18.15
N LYS A 682 -8.87 60.65 18.74
CA LYS A 682 -7.75 61.53 19.10
C LYS A 682 -6.85 60.92 20.18
N GLY A 683 -5.54 61.08 19.98
CA GLY A 683 -4.59 61.48 21.02
C GLY A 683 -4.07 60.39 21.96
N GLY A 684 -2.96 59.76 21.55
CA GLY A 684 -2.02 58.99 22.38
C GLY A 684 -0.80 58.64 21.54
N PRO A 685 0.42 58.52 22.09
CA PRO A 685 1.59 58.12 21.31
C PRO A 685 1.32 56.70 20.78
N SER A 686 1.39 56.51 19.46
CA SER A 686 1.32 55.18 18.87
C SER A 686 2.52 54.38 19.38
N GLU A 687 2.29 53.41 20.27
CA GLU A 687 3.33 52.48 20.69
C GLU A 687 3.88 51.77 19.45
N ARG A 688 5.20 51.89 19.25
CA ARG A 688 5.88 51.19 18.15
C ARG A 688 5.77 49.68 18.40
N PRO A 689 5.48 48.86 17.38
CA PRO A 689 5.53 47.41 17.53
C PRO A 689 6.93 46.98 18.02
N ASN A 690 6.99 45.97 18.88
CA ASN A 690 8.24 45.46 19.47
C ASN A 690 9.31 45.19 18.39
N THR A 691 10.29 46.09 18.26
CA THR A 691 11.42 46.01 17.32
C THR A 691 12.15 44.65 17.27
N PRO A 692 12.42 43.93 18.40
CA PRO A 692 13.11 42.65 18.34
C PRO A 692 12.30 41.52 17.68
N HIS A 693 10.97 41.52 17.82
CA HIS A 693 10.12 40.50 17.18
C HIS A 693 9.99 40.72 15.67
N LEU A 694 9.88 41.98 15.25
CA LEU A 694 9.87 42.34 13.83
C LEU A 694 11.20 41.97 13.14
N GLN A 695 12.33 42.13 13.84
CA GLN A 695 13.63 41.69 13.37
C GLN A 695 13.76 40.17 13.31
N ALA A 696 13.15 39.43 14.24
CA ALA A 696 13.08 37.96 14.22
C ALA A 696 12.28 37.45 13.02
N ILE A 697 11.10 38.02 12.77
CA ILE A 697 10.26 37.66 11.61
C ILE A 697 11.00 37.96 10.30
N ARG A 698 11.66 39.13 10.19
CA ARG A 698 12.48 39.46 9.01
C ARG A 698 13.60 38.45 8.78
N SER A 699 14.30 38.06 9.85
CA SER A 699 15.36 37.05 9.78
C SER A 699 14.80 35.69 9.31
N SER A 700 13.62 35.31 9.80
CA SER A 700 12.95 34.07 9.39
C SER A 700 12.49 34.09 7.94
N VAL A 701 11.91 35.20 7.46
CA VAL A 701 11.56 35.39 6.04
C VAL A 701 12.79 35.25 5.15
N GLN A 702 13.93 35.83 5.55
CA GLN A 702 15.19 35.69 4.80
C GLN A 702 15.67 34.23 4.82
N CYS A 703 15.68 33.57 5.99
CA CYS A 703 16.10 32.18 6.11
C CYS A 703 15.26 31.24 5.21
N MET A 704 13.93 31.41 5.21
CA MET A 704 13.03 30.63 4.36
C MET A 704 13.26 30.92 2.87
N THR A 705 13.51 32.18 2.50
CA THR A 705 13.83 32.57 1.13
C THR A 705 15.12 31.90 0.66
N ASP A 706 16.19 32.00 1.43
CA ASP A 706 17.48 31.40 1.10
C ASP A 706 17.37 29.88 0.99
N THR A 707 16.59 29.25 1.87
CA THR A 707 16.40 27.80 1.90
C THR A 707 15.62 27.31 0.69
N LEU A 708 14.51 27.98 0.33
CA LEU A 708 13.75 27.64 -0.88
C LEU A 708 14.54 27.91 -2.18
N GLN A 709 15.36 28.97 -2.21
CA GLN A 709 16.26 29.22 -3.34
C GLN A 709 17.32 28.13 -3.50
N ARG A 710 17.87 27.60 -2.38
CA ARG A 710 18.78 26.43 -2.43
C ARG A 710 18.08 25.20 -3.00
N VAL A 711 16.84 24.92 -2.57
CA VAL A 711 16.03 23.83 -3.13
C VAL A 711 15.82 24.03 -4.64
N GLN A 712 15.40 25.22 -5.09
CA GLN A 712 15.22 25.50 -6.52
C GLN A 712 16.50 25.34 -7.34
N LYS A 713 17.64 25.80 -6.80
CA LYS A 713 18.94 25.65 -7.44
C LYS A 713 19.28 24.18 -7.62
N CYS A 714 19.16 23.37 -6.56
CA CYS A 714 19.41 21.94 -6.63
C CYS A 714 18.49 21.24 -7.64
N LEU A 715 17.17 21.52 -7.61
CA LEU A 715 16.22 20.96 -8.57
C LEU A 715 16.54 21.33 -10.02
N SER A 716 17.03 22.55 -10.26
CA SER A 716 17.45 23.00 -11.60
C SER A 716 18.73 22.30 -12.07
N GLU A 717 19.68 22.04 -11.16
CA GLU A 717 20.91 21.28 -11.44
C GLU A 717 20.62 19.80 -11.75
N GLN A 718 19.52 19.26 -11.22
CA GLN A 718 19.08 17.89 -11.49
C GLN A 718 18.40 17.73 -12.85
N MET A 719 17.79 18.79 -13.41
CA MET A 719 17.18 18.75 -14.75
C MET A 719 18.25 18.60 -15.84
N LYS A 720 18.65 17.35 -16.12
CA LYS A 720 19.54 17.01 -17.23
C LYS A 720 18.79 17.04 -18.57
N PRO A 721 19.47 17.34 -19.68
CA PRO A 721 18.92 17.11 -21.01
C PRO A 721 18.42 15.68 -21.14
N GLU A 722 17.23 15.50 -21.74
CA GLU A 722 16.56 14.20 -21.85
C GLU A 722 17.46 13.12 -22.46
N GLU A 723 18.24 13.48 -23.50
CA GLU A 723 19.18 12.57 -24.17
C GLU A 723 20.29 12.08 -23.23
N GLN A 724 20.86 12.96 -22.41
CA GLN A 724 21.90 12.59 -21.45
C GLN A 724 21.35 11.68 -20.34
N ALA A 725 20.14 11.95 -19.85
CA ALA A 725 19.48 11.10 -18.86
C ALA A 725 19.11 9.74 -19.44
N LEU A 726 18.68 9.70 -20.70
CA LEU A 726 18.42 8.47 -21.43
C LEU A 726 19.68 7.64 -21.58
N ASP A 727 20.80 8.25 -22.00
CA ASP A 727 22.09 7.56 -22.16
C ASP A 727 22.58 6.95 -20.84
N MET A 728 22.38 7.66 -19.72
CA MET A 728 22.68 7.13 -18.39
C MET A 728 21.81 5.92 -18.03
N LEU A 729 20.50 5.94 -18.29
CA LEU A 729 19.65 4.78 -18.02
C LEU A 729 20.03 3.58 -18.91
N VAL A 730 20.34 3.85 -20.18
CA VAL A 730 20.73 2.81 -21.13
C VAL A 730 22.08 2.21 -20.75
N SER A 731 23.03 2.97 -20.19
CA SER A 731 24.34 2.44 -19.79
C SER A 731 24.26 1.36 -18.70
N HIS A 732 23.28 1.42 -17.81
CA HIS A 732 23.00 0.36 -16.81
C HIS A 732 22.55 -0.96 -17.46
N LEU A 733 22.20 -0.94 -18.75
CA LEU A 733 21.79 -2.12 -19.54
C LEU A 733 22.82 -2.52 -20.59
N GLN A 734 24.00 -1.89 -20.63
CA GLN A 734 25.02 -2.11 -21.66
C GLN A 734 26.03 -3.24 -21.34
N GLY A 735 25.79 -4.06 -20.31
CA GLY A 735 26.69 -5.16 -19.93
C GLY A 735 26.97 -6.15 -21.06
N THR A 736 28.20 -6.22 -21.57
CA THR A 736 28.62 -7.16 -22.65
C THR A 736 28.97 -8.56 -22.15
N GLY A 737 28.92 -8.78 -20.83
CA GLY A 737 29.23 -10.07 -20.20
C GLY A 737 28.11 -11.10 -20.34
N ALA A 738 28.45 -12.37 -20.05
CA ALA A 738 27.49 -13.48 -19.94
C ALA A 738 26.70 -13.48 -18.61
N GLU A 739 27.07 -12.59 -17.68
CA GLU A 739 26.46 -12.38 -16.36
C GLU A 739 26.21 -10.87 -16.16
N GLY A 740 25.18 -10.53 -15.40
CA GLY A 740 24.79 -9.14 -15.11
C GLY A 740 23.60 -8.62 -15.92
N PRO A 741 23.12 -7.40 -15.61
CA PRO A 741 21.94 -6.81 -16.24
C PRO A 741 22.16 -6.44 -17.71
N GLY A 742 21.08 -6.46 -18.48
CA GLY A 742 21.04 -6.13 -19.91
C GLY A 742 20.77 -7.35 -20.81
N GLN A 743 20.91 -8.57 -20.29
CA GLN A 743 20.63 -9.79 -21.05
C GLN A 743 19.16 -9.90 -21.43
N ILE A 744 18.26 -9.64 -20.50
CA ILE A 744 16.83 -9.74 -20.75
C ILE A 744 16.39 -8.58 -21.64
N ALA A 745 16.95 -7.39 -21.43
CA ALA A 745 16.71 -6.26 -22.32
C ALA A 745 17.03 -6.60 -23.79
N ARG A 746 18.16 -7.29 -24.06
CA ARG A 746 18.52 -7.76 -25.41
C ARG A 746 17.53 -8.78 -25.96
N ILE A 747 17.11 -9.75 -25.15
CA ILE A 747 16.11 -10.75 -25.54
C ILE A 747 14.81 -10.06 -25.96
N LEU A 748 14.36 -9.05 -25.22
CA LEU A 748 13.16 -8.30 -25.56
C LEU A 748 13.32 -7.47 -26.84
N ASP A 749 14.47 -6.83 -27.05
CA ASP A 749 14.78 -6.09 -28.29
C ASP A 749 14.80 -7.03 -29.51
N GLU A 750 15.45 -8.20 -29.40
CA GLU A 750 15.47 -9.25 -30.44
C GLU A 750 14.06 -9.80 -30.71
N SER A 751 13.30 -10.05 -29.64
CA SER A 751 11.92 -10.54 -29.68
C SER A 751 10.98 -9.55 -30.37
N ALA A 752 11.10 -8.25 -30.09
CA ALA A 752 10.30 -7.22 -30.73
C ALA A 752 10.63 -7.10 -32.23
N ALA A 753 11.90 -7.25 -32.62
CA ALA A 753 12.34 -7.23 -34.01
C ALA A 753 11.87 -8.48 -34.80
N ALA A 754 11.95 -9.67 -34.18
CA ALA A 754 11.57 -10.95 -34.78
C ALA A 754 10.05 -11.20 -34.84
N ALA A 755 9.25 -10.38 -34.14
CA ALA A 755 7.79 -10.55 -34.06
C ALA A 755 7.08 -10.58 -35.43
N SER A 756 7.65 -9.94 -36.45
CA SER A 756 7.08 -9.87 -37.80
C SER A 756 7.13 -11.19 -38.59
N SER A 757 8.02 -12.12 -38.25
CA SER A 757 8.22 -13.37 -38.99
C SER A 757 7.69 -14.63 -38.28
N GLU A 758 7.62 -14.65 -36.95
CA GLU A 758 7.38 -15.89 -36.17
C GLU A 758 6.10 -15.86 -35.32
N ILE A 759 5.55 -14.68 -35.02
CA ILE A 759 4.42 -14.49 -34.10
C ILE A 759 3.22 -13.98 -34.90
N GLY A 760 2.02 -14.52 -34.64
CA GLY A 760 0.82 -14.19 -35.43
C GLY A 760 0.56 -12.68 -35.53
N GLY A 761 0.02 -12.23 -36.67
CA GLY A 761 0.00 -10.82 -37.06
C GLY A 761 -0.61 -9.83 -36.05
N ARG A 762 -1.55 -10.28 -35.19
CA ARG A 762 -2.12 -9.44 -34.12
C ARG A 762 -1.08 -9.05 -33.07
N ILE A 763 -0.32 -10.04 -32.59
CA ILE A 763 0.68 -9.82 -31.53
C ILE A 763 1.86 -9.03 -32.10
N ALA A 764 2.28 -9.36 -33.33
CA ALA A 764 3.31 -8.59 -34.04
C ALA A 764 2.95 -7.10 -34.13
N HIS A 765 1.74 -6.77 -34.58
CA HIS A 765 1.28 -5.38 -34.66
C HIS A 765 1.18 -4.68 -33.29
N SER A 766 0.91 -5.43 -32.23
CA SER A 766 0.85 -4.89 -30.86
C SER A 766 2.24 -4.60 -30.28
N LEU A 767 3.28 -5.26 -30.81
CA LEU A 767 4.68 -5.08 -30.41
C LEU A 767 5.41 -3.97 -31.18
N GLU A 768 4.95 -3.60 -32.38
CA GLU A 768 5.53 -2.50 -33.18
C GLU A 768 5.80 -1.19 -32.42
N PRO A 769 4.90 -0.68 -31.54
CA PRO A 769 5.16 0.56 -30.81
C PRO A 769 6.11 0.39 -29.62
N TRP A 770 6.45 -0.84 -29.24
CA TRP A 770 7.31 -1.09 -28.08
C TRP A 770 8.77 -0.82 -28.41
N SER A 771 9.45 -0.06 -27.55
CA SER A 771 10.90 0.09 -27.61
C SER A 771 11.46 0.35 -26.22
N ARG A 772 12.61 -0.24 -25.92
CA ARG A 772 13.36 0.03 -24.69
C ARG A 772 13.61 1.52 -24.47
N ALA A 773 14.06 2.22 -25.51
CA ALA A 773 14.27 3.67 -25.45
C ALA A 773 12.98 4.45 -25.16
N GLY A 774 11.84 4.00 -25.70
CA GLY A 774 10.53 4.59 -25.42
C GLY A 774 10.06 4.41 -23.97
N VAL A 775 10.37 3.28 -23.33
CA VAL A 775 10.11 3.07 -21.90
C VAL A 775 10.99 3.99 -21.05
N MET A 776 12.30 4.02 -21.32
CA MET A 776 13.23 4.89 -20.56
C MET A 776 12.91 6.37 -20.70
N ARG A 777 12.53 6.82 -21.90
CA ARG A 777 12.05 8.18 -22.13
C ARG A 777 10.84 8.54 -21.28
N ARG A 778 9.89 7.62 -21.10
CA ARG A 778 8.71 7.84 -20.23
C ARG A 778 9.10 7.97 -18.76
N ILE A 779 10.12 7.25 -18.30
CA ILE A 779 10.64 7.34 -16.92
C ILE A 779 11.24 8.73 -16.70
N VAL A 780 12.19 9.14 -17.55
CA VAL A 780 12.84 10.47 -17.48
C VAL A 780 11.82 11.60 -17.57
N GLY A 781 10.82 11.47 -18.47
CA GLY A 781 9.74 12.45 -18.59
C GLY A 781 8.92 12.61 -17.31
N ALA A 782 8.58 11.50 -16.64
CA ALA A 782 7.80 11.52 -15.40
C ALA A 782 8.61 12.07 -14.20
N GLU A 783 9.91 11.81 -14.15
CA GLU A 783 10.81 12.41 -13.17
C GLU A 783 10.88 13.93 -13.35
N ASN A 784 11.10 14.38 -14.59
CA ASN A 784 11.13 15.81 -14.93
C ASN A 784 9.81 16.52 -14.60
N GLU A 785 8.66 15.86 -14.82
CA GLU A 785 7.35 16.38 -14.43
C GLU A 785 7.23 16.56 -12.90
N THR A 786 7.77 15.62 -12.12
CA THR A 786 7.81 15.70 -10.65
C THR A 786 8.65 16.89 -10.17
N ILE A 787 9.82 17.10 -10.76
CA ILE A 787 10.67 18.25 -10.46
C ILE A 787 9.95 19.55 -10.84
N ALA A 788 9.32 19.60 -12.03
CA ALA A 788 8.63 20.78 -12.51
C ALA A 788 7.47 21.20 -11.58
N GLU A 789 6.68 20.24 -11.10
CA GLU A 789 5.57 20.54 -10.18
C GLU A 789 6.10 21.02 -8.81
N LEU A 790 7.18 20.44 -8.28
CA LEU A 790 7.81 20.94 -7.06
C LEU A 790 8.40 22.35 -7.26
N MET A 791 9.06 22.61 -8.39
CA MET A 791 9.58 23.94 -8.74
C MET A 791 8.49 25.01 -8.78
N LYS A 792 7.31 24.66 -9.29
CA LYS A 792 6.13 25.53 -9.30
C LYS A 792 5.66 25.86 -7.88
N ILE A 793 5.61 24.88 -6.98
CA ILE A 793 5.26 25.09 -5.56
C ILE A 793 6.29 26.03 -4.90
N CYS A 794 7.59 25.76 -5.05
CA CYS A 794 8.66 26.62 -4.52
C CYS A 794 8.56 28.06 -5.05
N THR A 795 8.27 28.22 -6.34
CA THR A 795 8.12 29.54 -6.98
C THR A 795 6.95 30.32 -6.39
N SER A 796 5.83 29.66 -6.12
CA SER A 796 4.66 30.29 -5.49
C SER A 796 5.01 30.82 -4.09
N LYS A 797 5.68 29.99 -3.27
CA LYS A 797 6.10 30.35 -1.90
C LYS A 797 7.15 31.46 -1.86
N LEU A 798 8.08 31.49 -2.82
CA LEU A 798 9.06 32.58 -2.94
C LEU A 798 8.40 33.92 -3.29
N LYS A 799 7.36 33.92 -4.14
CA LYS A 799 6.59 35.15 -4.43
C LYS A 799 5.90 35.69 -3.17
N LEU A 800 5.34 34.80 -2.35
CA LEU A 800 4.74 35.13 -1.07
C LEU A 800 5.77 35.74 -0.10
N LEU A 801 6.94 35.11 0.04
CA LEU A 801 8.04 35.62 0.88
C LEU A 801 8.57 36.97 0.40
N ALA A 802 8.66 37.21 -0.91
CA ALA A 802 9.04 38.51 -1.47
C ALA A 802 8.03 39.61 -1.10
N SER A 803 6.73 39.32 -1.20
CA SER A 803 5.67 40.23 -0.74
C SER A 803 5.74 40.48 0.76
N ALA A 804 6.05 39.46 1.54
CA ALA A 804 6.23 39.56 2.99
C ALA A 804 7.43 40.46 3.35
N SER A 805 8.57 40.25 2.71
CA SER A 805 9.78 41.05 2.89
C SER A 805 9.59 42.53 2.55
N ALA A 806 8.88 42.82 1.46
CA ALA A 806 8.54 44.19 1.05
C ALA A 806 7.65 44.88 2.10
N SER A 807 6.63 44.19 2.60
CA SER A 807 5.70 44.74 3.61
C SER A 807 6.39 44.95 4.96
N LEU A 808 7.28 44.05 5.39
CA LEU A 808 8.07 44.21 6.61
C LEU A 808 9.04 45.39 6.53
N SER A 809 9.63 45.62 5.34
CA SER A 809 10.49 46.78 5.10
C SER A 809 9.71 48.10 5.21
N LEU A 810 8.45 48.12 4.76
CA LEU A 810 7.56 49.29 4.89
C LEU A 810 7.10 49.56 6.33
N VAL A 811 7.04 48.54 7.19
CA VAL A 811 6.66 48.69 8.62
C VAL A 811 7.87 49.10 9.49
N LEU A 812 9.08 48.74 9.06
CA LEU A 812 10.34 49.11 9.72
C LEU A 812 10.80 50.54 9.42
N HIS A 813 10.46 51.06 8.23
CA HIS A 813 10.74 52.43 7.78
C HIS A 813 9.62 53.38 8.22
#